data_AF-A0A5Q4BGW1-F1
#
_entry.id   AF-A0A5Q4BGW1-F1
#
_cell.length_a   1.000
_cell.length_b   1.000
_cell.length_c   1.000
_cell.angle_alpha   90.00
_cell.angle_beta   90.00
_cell.angle_gamma   90.00
#
_symmetry.space_group_name_H-M   'P 1'
#
loop_
_entity.id
_entity.type
_entity.pdbx_description
1 polymer ?
#
loop_
_entity_poly.entity_id
_entity_poly.type
_entity_poly.pdbx_seq_one_letter_code
_entity_poly.pdbx_strand_id
1 'polypeptide(L)'
;MAKRVCIIGAGPSGLVAAKTLLRNAPAGAFTVTIYDAQRRIGGLWPTRPADADGLVHPLMVANQSRHTVQFSDLAWQPEDPDLPRAWMIGRYLERYVDRYGLGADLKLGHRVVRTDLQGDGTWAVTVQPEGGGGGGGVEETSAFDYLLVASGFFGQPVVPSDVAFDTNGVVPVVHSSKYRDLTGLFPDGVRNGGGKILVVGGQMSGVEISGTIATQISAAVNAPGPSPLPNADRLTVEHLTQRPTWVFPLHTTPKPGSIAAPFLPLDFSSYNLNNRPQPLANSQGHITPEAAKLAHSIYATSLGQDQSAFSPSIAVTPDHYSEPAFLAVSDNYTEFVRAGLIAVSKGKLASVAGTTATIVNRHPSSSSPPPTIDNVAAVVLATGFDPSPCLSFLPPGVLDKLKHSPRHRDLPLALAFHGTHVKDIPSLGFVGFYRSPYWGVMEMQARLLAALWTPSSLAPRPPKISDALLDDASDWRTVSLRDDPRASQFPMGDYAYLMQEFSSALGLPISPPLEPPTPLLPHNNKPMDILTPARYLSPLVDEAARAEAAKSLQQTHATAIAGLTTSRFVPRAVFRGLLGTWKLERNLTSRLPSHPSGHFSGTAQFLLRDRTADGLKCASAPVAAADKPSDDDDDGGDGLATEYLYIEDGEFRADNGLVFRATRRYVWRYDGKKDVVSVWFAKTDDAKRADYLFHEIEFLPPPAEDQKPWQAKAGHLCIDDFYDVQYDFAFKAVNLQEWDIQYTVNGPKKDYTIHGVYRR
;
A
#
# COMPACT_ATOMS: atom_id res chain seq x y z
N MET A 1 -2.53 -43.87 -11.25
CA MET A 1 -1.99 -42.85 -12.18
C MET A 1 -2.13 -41.48 -11.53
N ALA A 2 -1.22 -40.56 -11.83
CA ALA A 2 -1.29 -39.18 -11.33
C ALA A 2 -2.57 -38.50 -11.82
N LYS A 3 -3.21 -37.71 -10.96
CA LYS A 3 -4.41 -36.94 -11.28
C LYS A 3 -4.04 -35.66 -12.03
N ARG A 4 -4.76 -35.34 -13.11
CA ARG A 4 -4.53 -34.15 -13.94
C ARG A 4 -5.29 -32.96 -13.36
N VAL A 5 -4.59 -31.88 -13.05
CA VAL A 5 -5.18 -30.65 -12.50
C VAL A 5 -5.00 -29.51 -13.50
N CYS A 6 -6.11 -28.88 -13.89
CA CYS A 6 -6.08 -27.62 -14.62
C CYS A 6 -6.17 -26.46 -13.62
N ILE A 7 -5.19 -25.56 -13.64
CA ILE A 7 -5.19 -24.31 -12.91
C ILE A 7 -5.45 -23.17 -13.89
N ILE A 8 -6.42 -22.32 -13.59
CA ILE A 8 -6.73 -21.12 -14.40
C ILE A 8 -6.15 -19.90 -13.69
N GLY A 9 -5.09 -19.32 -14.25
CA GLY A 9 -4.37 -18.16 -13.72
C GLY A 9 -2.97 -18.52 -13.21
N ALA A 10 -1.97 -17.73 -13.62
CA ALA A 10 -0.56 -17.80 -13.25
C ALA A 10 -0.13 -16.60 -12.38
N GLY A 11 -1.07 -16.02 -11.63
CA GLY A 11 -0.79 -15.08 -10.52
C GLY A 11 -0.35 -15.81 -9.23
N PRO A 12 -0.18 -15.08 -8.11
CA PRO A 12 0.26 -15.66 -6.83
C PRO A 12 -0.51 -16.93 -6.45
N SER A 13 -1.83 -16.90 -6.59
CA SER A 13 -2.74 -17.99 -6.23
C SER A 13 -2.50 -19.26 -7.05
N GLY A 14 -2.31 -19.14 -8.36
CA GLY A 14 -2.07 -20.29 -9.24
C GLY A 14 -0.67 -20.86 -9.04
N LEU A 15 0.33 -20.00 -8.86
CA LEU A 15 1.72 -20.41 -8.65
C LEU A 15 1.88 -21.16 -7.32
N VAL A 16 1.30 -20.67 -6.22
CA VAL A 16 1.35 -21.37 -4.93
C VAL A 16 0.54 -22.67 -4.95
N ALA A 17 -0.59 -22.70 -5.67
CA ALA A 17 -1.38 -23.92 -5.86
C ALA A 17 -0.60 -24.99 -6.62
N ALA A 18 0.02 -24.63 -7.75
CA ALA A 18 0.83 -25.53 -8.55
C ALA A 18 2.01 -26.09 -7.74
N LYS A 19 2.76 -25.20 -7.08
CA LYS A 19 3.86 -25.60 -6.19
C LYS A 19 3.36 -26.54 -5.10
N THR A 20 2.23 -26.24 -4.46
CA THR A 20 1.70 -27.07 -3.37
C THR A 20 1.32 -28.46 -3.86
N LEU A 21 0.62 -28.58 -4.99
CA LEU A 21 0.23 -29.87 -5.58
C LEU A 21 1.44 -30.69 -6.05
N LEU A 22 2.49 -30.05 -6.55
CA LEU A 22 3.65 -30.74 -7.12
C LEU A 22 4.79 -31.02 -6.13
N ARG A 23 4.90 -30.21 -5.06
CA ARG A 23 6.02 -30.27 -4.10
C ARG A 23 5.57 -30.62 -2.68
N ASN A 24 4.33 -30.30 -2.30
CA ASN A 24 3.83 -30.47 -0.93
C ASN A 24 2.67 -31.49 -0.85
N ALA A 25 2.56 -32.37 -1.84
CA ALA A 25 1.68 -33.53 -1.85
C ALA A 25 2.51 -34.79 -2.17
N PRO A 26 1.99 -36.01 -1.94
CA PRO A 26 2.73 -37.24 -2.26
C PRO A 26 3.23 -37.25 -3.71
N ALA A 27 4.49 -37.64 -3.90
CA ALA A 27 5.11 -37.66 -5.22
C ALA A 27 4.28 -38.48 -6.22
N GLY A 28 4.04 -37.91 -7.40
CA GLY A 28 3.22 -38.55 -8.44
C GLY A 28 1.72 -38.56 -8.17
N ALA A 29 1.23 -37.87 -7.14
CA ALA A 29 -0.21 -37.69 -6.93
C ALA A 29 -0.85 -36.85 -8.04
N PHE A 30 -0.14 -35.84 -8.54
CA PHE A 30 -0.67 -34.87 -9.50
C PHE A 30 0.25 -34.58 -10.68
N THR A 31 -0.37 -34.22 -11.79
CA THR A 31 0.24 -33.49 -12.91
C THR A 31 -0.55 -32.20 -13.10
N VAL A 32 0.12 -31.07 -13.35
CA VAL A 32 -0.52 -29.75 -13.33
C VAL A 32 -0.28 -29.04 -14.66
N THR A 33 -1.34 -28.47 -15.22
CA THR A 33 -1.27 -27.51 -16.33
C THR A 33 -1.83 -26.19 -15.84
N ILE A 34 -1.12 -25.10 -16.08
CA ILE A 34 -1.55 -23.73 -15.74
C ILE A 34 -1.82 -22.99 -17.04
N TYR A 35 -3.04 -22.47 -17.21
CA TYR A 35 -3.39 -21.58 -18.31
C TYR A 35 -3.53 -20.15 -17.81
N ASP A 36 -2.87 -19.20 -18.47
CA ASP A 36 -3.09 -17.77 -18.22
C ASP A 36 -3.25 -17.02 -19.55
N ALA A 37 -4.19 -16.07 -19.58
CA ALA A 37 -4.44 -15.23 -20.74
C ALA A 37 -3.31 -14.21 -20.99
N GLN A 38 -2.55 -13.83 -19.97
CA GLN A 38 -1.39 -12.95 -20.09
C GLN A 38 -0.18 -13.72 -20.59
N ARG A 39 0.73 -13.03 -21.30
CA ARG A 39 2.01 -13.58 -21.80
C ARG A 39 3.11 -13.64 -20.74
N ARG A 40 2.77 -13.36 -19.48
CA ARG A 40 3.67 -13.35 -18.34
C ARG A 40 2.97 -13.90 -17.11
N ILE A 41 3.75 -14.35 -16.13
CA ILE A 41 3.23 -14.68 -14.81
C ILE A 41 2.93 -13.40 -14.00
N GLY A 42 2.45 -13.58 -12.77
CA GLY A 42 2.30 -12.51 -11.78
C GLY A 42 0.87 -11.97 -11.67
N GLY A 43 0.06 -12.16 -12.71
CA GLY A 43 -1.34 -11.74 -12.74
C GLY A 43 -1.48 -10.23 -12.52
N LEU A 44 -2.04 -9.83 -11.37
CA LEU A 44 -2.17 -8.42 -10.99
C LEU A 44 -0.81 -7.71 -10.89
N TRP A 45 0.23 -8.44 -10.49
CA TRP A 45 1.55 -7.88 -10.21
C TRP A 45 2.39 -7.89 -11.48
N PRO A 46 2.82 -6.72 -11.99
CA PRO A 46 3.78 -6.64 -13.08
C PRO A 46 5.12 -7.22 -12.64
N THR A 47 5.97 -7.67 -13.58
CA THR A 47 7.30 -8.21 -13.22
C THR A 47 8.44 -7.26 -13.54
N ARG A 48 8.17 -6.17 -14.26
CA ARG A 48 9.14 -5.15 -14.66
C ARG A 48 8.58 -3.74 -14.43
N PRO A 49 9.43 -2.71 -14.19
CA PRO A 49 8.98 -1.33 -14.05
C PRO A 49 8.21 -0.78 -15.25
N ALA A 50 8.55 -1.25 -16.47
CA ALA A 50 7.95 -0.78 -17.73
C ALA A 50 6.64 -1.49 -18.13
N ASP A 51 6.18 -2.48 -17.35
CA ASP A 51 5.00 -3.30 -17.64
C ASP A 51 3.68 -2.54 -17.35
N ALA A 52 3.39 -1.54 -18.18
CA ALA A 52 2.32 -0.57 -17.97
C ALA A 52 0.93 -1.04 -18.44
N ASP A 53 0.82 -2.21 -19.09
CA ASP A 53 -0.42 -2.70 -19.69
C ASP A 53 -1.39 -3.33 -18.68
N GLY A 54 -0.90 -3.65 -17.47
CA GLY A 54 -1.66 -4.27 -16.39
C GLY A 54 -2.70 -3.37 -15.71
N LEU A 55 -3.37 -3.92 -14.70
CA LEU A 55 -4.39 -3.19 -13.92
C LEU A 55 -3.80 -2.28 -12.84
N VAL A 56 -2.53 -2.49 -12.47
CA VAL A 56 -1.83 -1.78 -11.41
C VAL A 56 -0.64 -1.04 -12.00
N HIS A 57 -0.39 0.17 -11.49
CA HIS A 57 0.81 0.92 -11.85
C HIS A 57 2.07 0.18 -11.35
N PRO A 58 3.08 -0.11 -12.19
CA PRO A 58 4.25 -0.89 -11.78
C PRO A 58 5.00 -0.32 -10.58
N LEU A 59 5.06 1.01 -10.48
CA LEU A 59 5.73 1.73 -9.39
C LEU A 59 4.86 1.94 -8.13
N MET A 60 3.61 1.47 -8.11
CA MET A 60 2.75 1.55 -6.93
C MET A 60 3.39 0.83 -5.74
N VAL A 61 3.41 1.44 -4.57
CA VAL A 61 3.91 0.81 -3.33
C VAL A 61 2.81 -0.06 -2.72
N ALA A 62 3.18 -1.25 -2.24
CA ALA A 62 2.24 -2.12 -1.54
C ALA A 62 1.86 -1.54 -0.17
N ASN A 63 0.59 -1.71 0.22
CA ASN A 63 0.09 -1.32 1.54
C ASN A 63 0.62 -2.18 2.69
N GLN A 64 1.23 -3.31 2.35
CA GLN A 64 1.75 -4.30 3.29
C GLN A 64 3.24 -4.50 3.06
N SER A 65 3.94 -4.87 4.13
CA SER A 65 5.37 -5.11 4.06
C SER A 65 5.70 -6.41 3.34
N ARG A 66 6.94 -6.52 2.88
CA ARG A 66 7.52 -7.76 2.37
C ARG A 66 7.37 -8.95 3.33
N HIS A 67 7.22 -8.69 4.63
CA HIS A 67 7.09 -9.73 5.65
C HIS A 67 5.71 -10.42 5.65
N THR A 68 4.69 -9.79 5.09
CA THR A 68 3.34 -10.39 4.99
C THR A 68 2.93 -10.66 3.54
N VAL A 69 3.55 -9.95 2.59
CA VAL A 69 3.46 -10.21 1.14
C VAL A 69 4.53 -11.23 0.73
N GLN A 70 4.39 -12.48 1.18
CA GLN A 70 5.30 -13.57 0.84
C GLN A 70 4.62 -14.93 1.03
N PHE A 71 5.20 -15.99 0.47
CA PHE A 71 4.85 -17.38 0.81
C PHE A 71 5.72 -17.90 1.95
N SER A 72 5.26 -18.98 2.61
CA SER A 72 5.90 -19.49 3.82
C SER A 72 7.35 -19.96 3.66
N ASP A 73 7.78 -20.22 2.42
CA ASP A 73 9.03 -20.93 2.13
C ASP A 73 9.92 -20.25 1.08
N LEU A 74 9.74 -18.93 0.88
CA LEU A 74 10.68 -18.10 0.14
C LEU A 74 10.79 -16.72 0.80
N ALA A 75 11.97 -16.39 1.32
CA ALA A 75 12.23 -15.07 1.86
C ALA A 75 12.49 -14.04 0.75
N TRP A 76 12.19 -12.78 1.06
CA TRP A 76 12.66 -11.65 0.26
C TRP A 76 14.19 -11.52 0.36
N GLN A 77 14.81 -10.88 -0.64
CA GLN A 77 16.24 -10.57 -0.53
C GLN A 77 16.44 -9.47 0.52
N PRO A 78 17.56 -9.49 1.25
CA PRO A 78 17.85 -8.45 2.24
C PRO A 78 17.75 -7.03 1.68
N GLU A 79 18.15 -6.83 0.43
CA GLU A 79 18.22 -5.56 -0.29
C GLU A 79 16.85 -5.09 -0.80
N ASP A 80 15.84 -5.96 -0.85
CA ASP A 80 14.48 -5.57 -1.23
C ASP A 80 13.91 -4.59 -0.18
N PRO A 81 13.19 -3.53 -0.59
CA PRO A 81 12.64 -2.56 0.36
C PRO A 81 11.57 -3.18 1.25
N ASP A 82 11.43 -2.67 2.47
CA ASP A 82 10.44 -3.18 3.43
C ASP A 82 9.01 -3.08 2.89
N LEU A 83 8.73 -2.05 2.08
CA LEU A 83 7.48 -1.89 1.33
C LEU A 83 7.77 -1.99 -0.17
N PRO A 84 7.55 -3.17 -0.79
CA PRO A 84 7.88 -3.39 -2.19
C PRO A 84 6.95 -2.61 -3.13
N ARG A 85 7.49 -2.23 -4.29
CA ARG A 85 6.68 -1.78 -5.43
C ARG A 85 6.00 -2.96 -6.11
N ALA A 86 4.93 -2.71 -6.84
CA ALA A 86 4.15 -3.74 -7.51
C ALA A 86 5.02 -4.61 -8.44
N TRP A 87 5.96 -4.01 -9.18
CA TRP A 87 6.86 -4.76 -10.04
C TRP A 87 7.83 -5.69 -9.28
N MET A 88 8.24 -5.30 -8.07
CA MET A 88 9.13 -6.09 -7.21
C MET A 88 8.41 -7.33 -6.66
N ILE A 89 7.09 -7.25 -6.46
CA ILE A 89 6.25 -8.40 -6.11
C ILE A 89 6.20 -9.40 -7.28
N GLY A 90 6.07 -8.93 -8.53
CA GLY A 90 6.18 -9.83 -9.67
C GLY A 90 7.56 -10.48 -9.80
N ARG A 91 8.64 -9.73 -9.52
CA ARG A 91 10.01 -10.29 -9.45
C ARG A 91 10.15 -11.35 -8.35
N TYR A 92 9.52 -11.15 -7.19
CA TYR A 92 9.46 -12.18 -6.14
C TYR A 92 8.78 -13.47 -6.64
N LEU A 93 7.72 -13.34 -7.44
CA LEU A 93 7.03 -14.49 -8.04
C LEU A 93 7.87 -15.19 -9.11
N GLU A 94 8.64 -14.46 -9.91
CA GLU A 94 9.62 -15.06 -10.85
C GLU A 94 10.64 -15.91 -10.08
N ARG A 95 11.23 -15.36 -9.01
CA ARG A 95 12.14 -16.11 -8.11
C ARG A 95 11.47 -17.35 -7.51
N TYR A 96 10.19 -17.27 -7.17
CA TYR A 96 9.43 -18.41 -6.65
C TYR A 96 9.29 -19.52 -7.70
N VAL A 97 8.98 -19.17 -8.95
CA VAL A 97 8.91 -20.14 -10.05
C VAL A 97 10.26 -20.78 -10.32
N ASP A 98 11.33 -19.98 -10.38
CA ASP A 98 12.69 -20.45 -10.66
C ASP A 98 13.18 -21.42 -9.58
N ARG A 99 12.97 -21.06 -8.31
CA ARG A 99 13.38 -21.88 -7.17
C ARG A 99 12.80 -23.28 -7.20
N TYR A 100 11.48 -23.39 -7.42
CA TYR A 100 10.79 -24.66 -7.34
C TYR A 100 10.82 -25.43 -8.66
N GLY A 101 11.27 -24.79 -9.76
CA GLY A 101 11.22 -25.34 -11.11
C GLY A 101 9.89 -26.04 -11.33
N LEU A 102 8.79 -25.26 -11.34
CA LEU A 102 7.42 -25.71 -10.98
C LEU A 102 7.07 -27.12 -11.43
N GLY A 103 7.52 -27.58 -12.60
CA GLY A 103 7.21 -28.91 -13.14
C GLY A 103 5.77 -28.99 -13.67
N ALA A 104 5.04 -27.87 -13.60
CA ALA A 104 3.77 -27.67 -14.26
C ALA A 104 3.98 -27.32 -15.73
N ASP A 105 3.05 -27.74 -16.58
CA ASP A 105 2.94 -27.25 -17.95
C ASP A 105 2.33 -25.84 -17.93
N LEU A 106 3.19 -24.82 -18.03
CA LEU A 106 2.79 -23.42 -17.97
C LEU A 106 2.49 -22.87 -19.38
N LYS A 107 1.22 -22.59 -19.64
CA LYS A 107 0.68 -22.09 -20.91
C LYS A 107 0.24 -20.63 -20.77
N LEU A 108 1.18 -19.71 -21.01
CA LEU A 108 0.93 -18.26 -21.04
C LEU A 108 0.37 -17.83 -22.40
N GLY A 109 -0.41 -16.75 -22.46
CA GLY A 109 -1.11 -16.32 -23.68
C GLY A 109 -2.21 -17.30 -24.13
N HIS A 110 -2.70 -18.15 -23.22
CA HIS A 110 -3.74 -19.14 -23.48
C HIS A 110 -4.93 -18.84 -22.57
N ARG A 111 -6.00 -18.30 -23.14
CA ARG A 111 -7.22 -17.97 -22.41
C ARG A 111 -8.10 -19.21 -22.30
N VAL A 112 -8.48 -19.61 -21.09
CA VAL A 112 -9.58 -20.56 -20.92
C VAL A 112 -10.88 -19.86 -21.26
N VAL A 113 -11.59 -20.35 -22.28
CA VAL A 113 -12.83 -19.74 -22.79
C VAL A 113 -14.08 -20.52 -22.38
N ARG A 114 -13.95 -21.83 -22.13
CA ARG A 114 -15.07 -22.69 -21.72
C ARG A 114 -14.57 -23.88 -20.90
N THR A 115 -15.32 -24.26 -19.88
CA THR A 115 -15.19 -25.54 -19.18
C THR A 115 -16.51 -26.29 -19.12
N ASP A 116 -16.44 -27.61 -19.20
CA ASP A 116 -17.60 -28.49 -19.20
C ASP A 116 -17.37 -29.64 -18.20
N LEU A 117 -18.18 -29.69 -17.14
CA LEU A 117 -18.17 -30.79 -16.16
C LEU A 117 -18.84 -32.03 -16.79
N GLN A 118 -18.06 -33.10 -16.91
CA GLN A 118 -18.49 -34.36 -17.51
C GLN A 118 -19.24 -35.24 -16.50
N GLY A 119 -20.00 -36.21 -16.99
CA GLY A 119 -20.80 -37.13 -16.16
C GLY A 119 -19.97 -38.03 -15.23
N ASP A 120 -18.67 -38.22 -15.52
CA ASP A 120 -17.73 -38.96 -14.68
C ASP A 120 -17.00 -38.07 -13.64
N GLY A 121 -17.34 -36.78 -13.57
CA GLY A 121 -16.75 -35.80 -12.65
C GLY A 121 -15.48 -35.12 -13.16
N THR A 122 -14.99 -35.48 -14.35
CA THR A 122 -13.86 -34.82 -15.01
C THR A 122 -14.27 -33.52 -15.71
N TRP A 123 -13.29 -32.71 -16.10
CA TRP A 123 -13.49 -31.42 -16.74
C TRP A 123 -12.91 -31.42 -18.15
N ALA A 124 -13.72 -31.09 -19.15
CA ALA A 124 -13.21 -30.69 -20.45
C ALA A 124 -12.94 -29.18 -20.41
N VAL A 125 -11.70 -28.77 -20.67
CA VAL A 125 -11.25 -27.37 -20.62
C VAL A 125 -10.87 -26.95 -22.03
N THR A 126 -11.58 -25.96 -22.57
CA THR A 126 -11.33 -25.40 -23.90
C THR A 126 -10.56 -24.09 -23.75
N VAL A 127 -9.42 -24.01 -24.43
CA VAL A 127 -8.50 -22.88 -24.41
C VAL A 127 -8.38 -22.27 -25.79
N GLN A 128 -8.29 -20.95 -25.82
CA GLN A 128 -7.99 -20.18 -27.01
C GLN A 128 -6.57 -19.61 -26.88
N PRO A 129 -5.60 -20.14 -27.65
CA PRO A 129 -4.30 -19.51 -27.79
C PRO A 129 -4.46 -18.13 -28.45
N GLU A 130 -3.73 -17.15 -27.95
CA GLU A 130 -3.66 -15.86 -28.60
C GLU A 130 -2.86 -16.00 -29.91
N GLY A 131 -3.50 -15.75 -31.06
CA GLY A 131 -2.84 -15.83 -32.36
C GLY A 131 -1.89 -14.65 -32.59
N GLY A 132 -0.69 -14.93 -33.09
CA GLY A 132 0.23 -13.90 -33.56
C GLY A 132 -0.32 -13.23 -34.83
N GLY A 133 -0.99 -12.08 -34.67
CA GLY A 133 -1.48 -11.25 -35.78
C GLY A 133 -2.87 -11.62 -36.30
N GLY A 134 -3.92 -11.10 -35.66
CA GLY A 134 -5.25 -10.87 -36.25
C GLY A 134 -6.16 -12.08 -36.50
N GLY A 135 -5.63 -13.31 -36.54
CA GLY A 135 -6.43 -14.55 -36.55
C GLY A 135 -6.33 -15.24 -35.20
N GLY A 136 -7.44 -15.41 -34.47
CA GLY A 136 -7.45 -16.17 -33.22
C GLY A 136 -6.92 -17.59 -33.42
N GLY A 137 -6.09 -18.10 -32.50
CA GLY A 137 -5.58 -19.47 -32.55
C GLY A 137 -6.72 -20.49 -32.51
N VAL A 138 -6.47 -21.68 -33.04
CA VAL A 138 -7.45 -22.78 -33.01
C VAL A 138 -7.72 -23.16 -31.55
N GLU A 139 -9.00 -23.26 -31.18
CA GLU A 139 -9.37 -23.71 -29.84
C GLU A 139 -8.91 -25.15 -29.61
N GLU A 140 -8.33 -25.40 -28.43
CA GLU A 140 -7.89 -26.72 -28.01
C GLU A 140 -8.66 -27.16 -26.78
N THR A 141 -9.11 -28.41 -26.74
CA THR A 141 -9.82 -28.98 -25.59
C THR A 141 -9.00 -30.11 -24.96
N SER A 142 -8.84 -30.06 -23.63
CA SER A 142 -8.15 -31.08 -22.85
C SER A 142 -8.98 -31.52 -21.64
N ALA A 143 -8.90 -32.80 -21.29
CA ALA A 143 -9.60 -33.35 -20.12
C ALA A 143 -8.73 -33.31 -18.84
N PHE A 144 -9.34 -33.02 -17.69
CA PHE A 144 -8.67 -32.95 -16.39
C PHE A 144 -9.51 -33.60 -15.29
N ASP A 145 -8.88 -34.21 -14.29
CA ASP A 145 -9.57 -34.75 -13.11
C ASP A 145 -10.07 -33.64 -12.19
N TYR A 146 -9.32 -32.54 -12.09
CA TYR A 146 -9.60 -31.42 -11.19
C TYR A 146 -9.49 -30.08 -11.93
N LEU A 147 -10.36 -29.15 -11.56
CA LEU A 147 -10.33 -27.75 -11.99
C LEU A 147 -10.09 -26.84 -10.77
N LEU A 148 -9.04 -26.02 -10.83
CA LEU A 148 -8.71 -25.04 -9.80
C LEU A 148 -8.78 -23.64 -10.39
N VAL A 149 -9.68 -22.82 -9.84
CA VAL A 149 -9.86 -21.43 -10.25
C VAL A 149 -8.95 -20.52 -9.41
N ALA A 150 -7.97 -19.92 -10.08
CA ALA A 150 -7.00 -18.96 -9.54
C ALA A 150 -6.95 -17.69 -10.41
N SER A 151 -8.05 -17.36 -11.09
CA SER A 151 -8.17 -16.27 -12.08
C SER A 151 -8.14 -14.87 -11.47
N GLY A 152 -8.13 -14.77 -10.14
CA GLY A 152 -8.12 -13.52 -9.39
C GLY A 152 -9.49 -12.83 -9.31
N PHE A 153 -9.61 -11.90 -8.37
CA PHE A 153 -10.86 -11.22 -8.06
C PHE A 153 -11.08 -9.92 -8.87
N PHE A 154 -10.01 -9.28 -9.34
CA PHE A 154 -10.08 -8.00 -10.04
C PHE A 154 -10.29 -8.20 -11.54
N GLY A 155 -11.53 -8.49 -11.93
CA GLY A 155 -11.93 -8.69 -13.32
C GLY A 155 -12.08 -7.39 -14.09
N GLN A 156 -13.32 -7.04 -14.45
CA GLN A 156 -13.59 -5.86 -15.27
C GLN A 156 -13.66 -4.58 -14.43
N PRO A 157 -12.94 -3.50 -14.80
CA PRO A 157 -13.12 -2.17 -14.20
C PRO A 157 -14.59 -1.71 -14.24
N VAL A 158 -15.11 -1.25 -13.11
CA VAL A 158 -16.51 -0.81 -13.04
C VAL A 158 -16.59 0.65 -13.45
N VAL A 159 -17.30 0.92 -14.54
CA VAL A 159 -17.87 2.24 -14.82
C VAL A 159 -19.35 2.17 -14.42
N PRO A 160 -19.81 2.93 -13.39
CA PRO A 160 -21.19 2.84 -12.93
C PRO A 160 -22.18 3.19 -14.05
N SER A 161 -23.12 2.29 -14.35
CA SER A 161 -24.09 2.45 -15.44
C SER A 161 -25.14 3.52 -15.17
N ASP A 162 -25.30 3.91 -13.91
CA ASP A 162 -26.21 4.94 -13.44
C ASP A 162 -25.56 6.34 -13.41
N VAL A 163 -24.31 6.47 -13.85
CA VAL A 163 -23.63 7.75 -14.02
C VAL A 163 -23.66 8.16 -15.49
N ALA A 164 -24.29 9.29 -15.79
CA ALA A 164 -24.30 9.84 -17.14
C ALA A 164 -23.04 10.67 -17.43
N PHE A 165 -22.35 10.38 -18.53
CA PHE A 165 -21.22 11.19 -19.00
C PHE A 165 -21.56 11.77 -20.37
N ASP A 166 -21.18 13.03 -20.60
CA ASP A 166 -21.28 13.63 -21.93
C ASP A 166 -20.45 12.88 -22.97
N THR A 167 -21.05 12.61 -24.12
CA THR A 167 -20.41 11.88 -25.23
C THR A 167 -19.45 12.76 -26.04
N ASN A 168 -19.48 14.08 -25.83
CA ASN A 168 -18.64 15.04 -26.56
C ASN A 168 -17.18 15.07 -26.10
N GLY A 169 -16.82 14.32 -25.04
CA GLY A 169 -15.42 14.15 -24.61
C GLY A 169 -14.77 15.41 -24.03
N VAL A 170 -15.55 16.35 -23.49
CA VAL A 170 -15.04 17.63 -22.96
C VAL A 170 -14.06 17.44 -21.81
N VAL A 171 -14.29 16.41 -20.99
CA VAL A 171 -13.43 16.01 -19.87
C VAL A 171 -13.02 14.53 -20.04
N PRO A 172 -11.73 14.19 -19.88
CA PRO A 172 -11.30 12.80 -19.89
C PRO A 172 -11.84 12.07 -18.66
N VAL A 173 -12.37 10.86 -18.89
CA VAL A 173 -12.86 9.96 -17.84
C VAL A 173 -12.05 8.67 -17.93
N VAL A 174 -11.31 8.35 -16.87
CA VAL A 174 -10.51 7.13 -16.80
C VAL A 174 -10.83 6.34 -15.54
N HIS A 175 -10.74 5.01 -15.59
CA HIS A 175 -10.77 4.20 -14.38
C HIS A 175 -9.40 4.21 -13.70
N SER A 176 -9.36 4.02 -12.38
CA SER A 176 -8.13 3.97 -11.57
C SER A 176 -7.08 3.01 -12.13
N SER A 177 -7.51 1.88 -12.68
CA SER A 177 -6.62 0.89 -13.31
C SER A 177 -5.91 1.36 -14.58
N LYS A 178 -6.36 2.46 -15.19
CA LYS A 178 -5.77 3.07 -16.39
C LYS A 178 -5.04 4.38 -16.11
N TYR A 179 -5.23 4.97 -14.93
CA TYR A 179 -4.44 6.13 -14.52
C TYR A 179 -2.96 5.77 -14.42
N ARG A 180 -2.08 6.63 -14.95
CA ARG A 180 -0.62 6.48 -14.84
C ARG A 180 0.03 7.73 -14.27
N ASP A 181 -0.16 8.84 -14.96
CA ASP A 181 0.36 10.14 -14.57
C ASP A 181 -0.50 11.27 -15.14
N LEU A 182 -0.13 12.50 -14.77
CA LEU A 182 -0.82 13.70 -15.26
C LEU A 182 -0.64 13.91 -16.77
N THR A 183 0.50 13.53 -17.36
CA THR A 183 0.75 13.74 -18.79
C THR A 183 -0.13 12.84 -19.64
N GLY A 184 -0.43 11.62 -19.20
CA GLY A 184 -1.40 10.74 -19.82
C GLY A 184 -2.84 11.25 -19.68
N LEU A 185 -3.14 12.00 -18.62
CA LEU A 185 -4.46 12.62 -18.43
C LEU A 185 -4.63 13.93 -19.22
N PHE A 186 -3.53 14.66 -19.42
CA PHE A 186 -3.46 15.95 -20.11
C PHE A 186 -2.33 15.96 -21.16
N PRO A 187 -2.44 15.17 -22.24
CA PRO A 187 -1.38 15.04 -23.24
C PRO A 187 -1.05 16.36 -23.94
N ASP A 188 -2.04 17.26 -24.08
CA ASP A 188 -1.89 18.58 -24.70
C ASP A 188 -1.62 19.69 -23.66
N GLY A 189 -1.31 19.32 -22.41
CA GLY A 189 -1.15 20.24 -21.28
C GLY A 189 -2.47 20.67 -20.64
N VAL A 190 -2.36 21.35 -19.49
CA VAL A 190 -3.53 21.81 -18.73
C VAL A 190 -4.10 23.08 -19.37
N ARG A 191 -5.41 23.07 -19.61
CA ARG A 191 -6.15 24.22 -20.16
C ARG A 191 -5.92 25.46 -19.29
N ASN A 192 -5.95 26.65 -19.92
CA ASN A 192 -5.70 27.91 -19.22
C ASN A 192 -6.63 28.15 -18.01
N GLY A 193 -7.87 27.66 -18.02
CA GLY A 193 -8.79 27.77 -16.88
C GLY A 193 -8.50 26.81 -15.71
N GLY A 194 -7.49 25.94 -15.85
CA GLY A 194 -7.19 24.90 -14.87
C GLY A 194 -8.34 23.94 -14.66
N GLY A 195 -8.46 23.45 -13.44
CA GLY A 195 -9.65 22.78 -12.96
C GLY A 195 -9.40 21.66 -11.97
N LYS A 196 -10.49 20.98 -11.60
CA LYS A 196 -10.50 19.93 -10.58
C LYS A 196 -10.40 18.57 -11.25
N ILE A 197 -9.43 17.75 -10.82
CA ILE A 197 -9.44 16.33 -11.12
C ILE A 197 -10.36 15.65 -10.10
N LEU A 198 -11.53 15.21 -10.57
CA LEU A 198 -12.55 14.57 -9.75
C LEU A 198 -12.22 13.08 -9.57
N VAL A 199 -11.85 12.68 -8.37
CA VAL A 199 -11.64 11.26 -8.01
C VAL A 199 -12.90 10.73 -7.33
N VAL A 200 -13.45 9.62 -7.85
CA VAL A 200 -14.73 9.06 -7.38
C VAL A 200 -14.50 7.72 -6.68
N GLY A 201 -14.77 7.66 -5.38
CA GLY A 201 -14.75 6.43 -4.57
C GLY A 201 -13.87 6.52 -3.34
N GLY A 202 -14.46 6.41 -2.14
CA GLY A 202 -13.74 6.60 -0.86
C GLY A 202 -13.15 5.34 -0.24
N GLN A 203 -12.52 4.46 -1.01
CA GLN A 203 -11.81 3.29 -0.46
C GLN A 203 -10.32 3.33 -0.86
N MET A 204 -9.58 2.23 -0.65
CA MET A 204 -8.13 2.11 -0.90
C MET A 204 -7.66 2.85 -2.14
N SER A 205 -8.16 2.50 -3.33
CA SER A 205 -7.69 3.09 -4.58
C SER A 205 -8.02 4.58 -4.72
N GLY A 206 -9.17 5.05 -4.26
CA GLY A 206 -9.54 6.45 -4.45
C GLY A 206 -8.80 7.39 -3.51
N VAL A 207 -8.55 6.96 -2.27
CA VAL A 207 -7.65 7.67 -1.35
C VAL A 207 -6.23 7.72 -1.92
N GLU A 208 -5.68 6.59 -2.33
CA GLU A 208 -4.30 6.53 -2.81
C GLU A 208 -4.08 7.25 -4.15
N ILE A 209 -5.03 7.14 -5.09
CA ILE A 209 -4.95 7.92 -6.34
C ILE A 209 -5.10 9.41 -6.09
N SER A 210 -5.97 9.83 -5.17
CA SER A 210 -6.08 11.26 -4.83
C SER A 210 -4.75 11.79 -4.26
N GLY A 211 -4.12 11.02 -3.37
CA GLY A 211 -2.78 11.32 -2.86
C GLY A 211 -1.71 11.34 -3.96
N THR A 212 -1.73 10.36 -4.86
CA THR A 212 -0.79 10.24 -5.99
C THR A 212 -0.90 11.42 -6.95
N ILE A 213 -2.13 11.78 -7.36
CA ILE A 213 -2.38 12.94 -8.23
C ILE A 213 -1.88 14.22 -7.56
N ALA A 214 -2.19 14.43 -6.28
CA ALA A 214 -1.73 15.59 -5.54
C ALA A 214 -0.19 15.65 -5.42
N THR A 215 0.47 14.50 -5.19
CA THR A 215 1.93 14.39 -5.25
C THR A 215 2.46 14.80 -6.62
N GLN A 216 1.87 14.31 -7.72
CA GLN A 216 2.31 14.63 -9.08
C GLN A 216 2.08 16.11 -9.43
N ILE A 217 0.97 16.72 -8.99
CA ILE A 217 0.72 18.16 -9.16
C ILE A 217 1.80 18.94 -8.40
N SER A 218 2.01 18.62 -7.12
CA SER A 218 3.04 19.26 -6.30
C SER A 218 4.42 19.13 -6.93
N ALA A 219 4.77 17.95 -7.45
CA ALA A 219 6.04 17.73 -8.12
C ALA A 219 6.21 18.58 -9.39
N ALA A 220 5.17 18.62 -10.25
CA ALA A 220 5.20 19.42 -11.47
C ALA A 220 5.33 20.93 -11.19
N VAL A 221 4.67 21.44 -10.14
CA VAL A 221 4.74 22.86 -9.74
C VAL A 221 6.11 23.23 -9.15
N ASN A 222 6.69 22.32 -8.37
CA ASN A 222 7.90 22.57 -7.59
C ASN A 222 9.19 22.04 -8.24
N ALA A 223 9.09 21.46 -9.44
CA ALA A 223 10.22 21.05 -10.26
C ALA A 223 11.19 22.22 -10.52
N PRO A 224 12.51 21.97 -10.53
CA PRO A 224 13.48 22.94 -11.03
C PRO A 224 13.34 23.10 -12.56
N GLY A 225 13.56 24.32 -13.07
CA GLY A 225 13.38 24.60 -14.50
C GLY A 225 11.91 24.62 -14.95
N PRO A 226 11.64 24.47 -16.26
CA PRO A 226 10.28 24.41 -16.80
C PRO A 226 9.51 23.23 -16.22
N SER A 227 8.24 23.46 -15.87
CA SER A 227 7.36 22.39 -15.39
C SER A 227 7.19 21.32 -16.48
N PRO A 228 7.25 20.02 -16.13
CA PRO A 228 6.97 18.94 -17.08
C PRO A 228 5.52 18.96 -17.58
N LEU A 229 4.61 19.65 -16.87
CA LEU A 229 3.23 19.85 -17.27
C LEU A 229 2.88 21.35 -17.15
N PRO A 230 2.80 22.07 -18.28
CA PRO A 230 2.40 23.47 -18.27
C PRO A 230 1.06 23.69 -17.55
N ASN A 231 1.00 24.75 -16.73
CA ASN A 231 -0.16 25.14 -15.91
C ASN A 231 -0.60 24.10 -14.84
N ALA A 232 0.28 23.19 -14.40
CA ALA A 232 -0.01 22.27 -13.30
C ALA A 232 -0.44 22.98 -12.00
N ASP A 233 0.03 24.21 -11.77
CA ASP A 233 -0.35 25.08 -10.64
C ASP A 233 -1.84 25.46 -10.62
N ARG A 234 -2.55 25.25 -11.73
CA ARG A 234 -3.98 25.51 -11.87
C ARG A 234 -4.84 24.27 -11.67
N LEU A 235 -4.24 23.13 -11.32
CA LEU A 235 -4.95 21.90 -11.00
C LEU A 235 -5.13 21.73 -9.49
N THR A 236 -6.28 21.19 -9.10
CA THR A 236 -6.52 20.68 -7.76
C THR A 236 -7.24 19.32 -7.85
N VAL A 237 -7.33 18.62 -6.71
CA VAL A 237 -8.05 17.35 -6.61
C VAL A 237 -9.35 17.57 -5.85
N GLU A 238 -10.45 17.04 -6.38
CA GLU A 238 -11.73 16.92 -5.68
C GLU A 238 -12.02 15.44 -5.47
N HIS A 239 -11.96 14.97 -4.23
CA HIS A 239 -12.20 13.57 -3.88
C HIS A 239 -13.63 13.38 -3.37
N LEU A 240 -14.45 12.68 -4.15
CA LEU A 240 -15.84 12.40 -3.82
C LEU A 240 -15.98 11.06 -3.10
N THR A 241 -16.42 11.11 -1.83
CA THR A 241 -16.60 9.91 -0.99
C THR A 241 -18.03 9.77 -0.48
N GLN A 242 -18.50 8.54 -0.28
CA GLN A 242 -19.86 8.31 0.26
C GLN A 242 -19.89 8.15 1.78
N ARG A 243 -18.72 7.92 2.40
CA ARG A 243 -18.57 7.66 3.84
C ARG A 243 -17.22 8.19 4.34
N PRO A 244 -17.07 8.42 5.65
CA PRO A 244 -15.76 8.65 6.26
C PRO A 244 -14.87 7.40 6.17
N THR A 245 -13.56 7.61 6.13
CA THR A 245 -12.54 6.57 6.01
C THR A 245 -11.33 6.97 6.84
N TRP A 246 -10.83 6.04 7.65
CA TRP A 246 -9.58 6.22 8.38
C TRP A 246 -8.40 6.00 7.44
N VAL A 247 -7.51 6.97 7.32
CA VAL A 247 -6.34 6.93 6.42
C VAL A 247 -5.10 6.66 7.24
N PHE A 248 -4.53 5.48 7.08
CA PHE A 248 -3.32 5.05 7.75
C PHE A 248 -2.08 5.36 6.89
N PRO A 249 -0.98 5.87 7.47
CA PRO A 249 0.31 5.85 6.81
C PRO A 249 0.85 4.42 6.72
N LEU A 250 1.83 4.21 5.84
CA LEU A 250 2.42 2.89 5.61
C LEU A 250 3.25 2.37 6.80
N HIS A 251 3.74 3.29 7.65
CA HIS A 251 4.38 2.98 8.93
C HIS A 251 3.55 3.56 10.07
N THR A 252 3.31 2.75 11.09
CA THR A 252 2.57 3.16 12.29
C THR A 252 3.42 2.94 13.53
N THR A 253 2.92 3.37 14.69
CA THR A 253 3.60 3.16 15.95
C THR A 253 2.86 2.15 16.83
N PRO A 254 3.56 1.18 17.44
CA PRO A 254 3.00 0.34 18.49
C PRO A 254 2.92 1.04 19.86
N LYS A 255 3.47 2.27 19.99
CA LYS A 255 3.42 3.08 21.21
C LYS A 255 2.82 4.46 20.94
N PRO A 256 1.51 4.56 20.60
CA PRO A 256 0.89 5.81 20.17
C PRO A 256 0.91 6.95 21.21
N GLY A 257 1.15 6.64 22.49
CA GLY A 257 1.28 7.63 23.57
C GLY A 257 2.69 8.16 23.82
N SER A 258 3.72 7.63 23.16
CA SER A 258 5.11 8.09 23.31
C SER A 258 5.37 9.31 22.42
N ILE A 259 6.05 10.33 22.95
CA ILE A 259 6.45 11.54 22.19
C ILE A 259 7.57 11.19 21.21
N ALA A 260 8.48 10.30 21.61
CA ALA A 260 9.44 9.65 20.72
C ALA A 260 8.90 8.30 20.22
N ALA A 261 7.78 8.35 19.49
CA ALA A 261 7.12 7.15 18.97
C ALA A 261 8.08 6.31 18.09
N PRO A 262 8.29 5.00 18.38
CA PRO A 262 8.96 4.09 17.45
C PRO A 262 8.02 3.76 16.28
N PHE A 263 8.57 3.42 15.12
CA PHE A 263 7.78 3.13 13.92
C PHE A 263 8.06 1.72 13.41
N LEU A 264 7.02 1.09 12.86
CA LEU A 264 7.05 -0.22 12.20
C LEU A 264 6.10 -0.21 11.00
N PRO A 265 6.29 -1.10 10.02
CA PRO A 265 5.29 -1.31 8.98
C PRO A 265 3.89 -1.55 9.56
N LEU A 266 2.86 -0.96 8.94
CA LEU A 266 1.47 -0.97 9.41
C LEU A 266 0.96 -2.38 9.76
N ASP A 267 1.35 -3.36 8.96
CA ASP A 267 0.90 -4.75 9.09
C ASP A 267 1.42 -5.44 10.36
N PHE A 268 2.57 -5.03 10.93
CA PHE A 268 3.14 -5.63 12.14
C PHE A 268 2.21 -5.50 13.34
N SER A 269 1.67 -4.30 13.56
CA SER A 269 0.70 -4.05 14.63
C SER A 269 -0.62 -4.77 14.38
N SER A 270 -1.07 -4.81 13.12
CA SER A 270 -2.33 -5.45 12.74
C SER A 270 -2.30 -6.97 12.87
N TYR A 271 -1.14 -7.59 12.66
CA TYR A 271 -0.92 -9.04 12.69
C TYR A 271 -0.20 -9.52 13.96
N ASN A 272 -0.14 -8.68 15.00
CA ASN A 272 0.39 -9.06 16.30
C ASN A 272 -0.67 -9.86 17.09
N LEU A 273 -0.46 -11.16 17.27
CA LEU A 273 -1.38 -12.04 18.00
C LEU A 273 -1.56 -11.65 19.46
N ASN A 274 -0.55 -11.03 20.08
CA ASN A 274 -0.65 -10.55 21.47
C ASN A 274 -1.61 -9.36 21.65
N ASN A 275 -2.11 -8.78 20.56
CA ASN A 275 -3.18 -7.78 20.58
C ASN A 275 -4.59 -8.38 20.55
N ARG A 276 -4.72 -9.72 20.42
CA ARG A 276 -6.01 -10.40 20.26
C ARG A 276 -6.24 -11.39 21.41
N PRO A 277 -7.49 -11.52 21.89
CA PRO A 277 -7.85 -12.60 22.79
C PRO A 277 -7.77 -13.94 22.05
N GLN A 278 -7.45 -15.00 22.81
CA GLN A 278 -7.36 -16.38 22.32
C GLN A 278 -8.51 -17.22 22.92
N PRO A 279 -9.09 -18.19 22.19
CA PRO A 279 -8.86 -18.49 20.77
C PRO A 279 -9.32 -17.35 19.85
N LEU A 280 -8.74 -17.25 18.64
CA LEU A 280 -9.11 -16.18 17.70
C LEU A 280 -10.56 -16.37 17.22
N ALA A 281 -11.34 -15.29 17.32
CA ALA A 281 -12.67 -15.18 16.74
C ALA A 281 -12.63 -14.30 15.48
N ASN A 282 -13.51 -14.59 14.51
CA ASN A 282 -13.67 -13.77 13.32
C ASN A 282 -14.18 -12.38 13.67
N SER A 283 -13.42 -11.35 13.29
CA SER A 283 -13.75 -9.93 13.52
C SER A 283 -14.37 -9.24 12.30
N GLN A 284 -14.63 -9.97 11.23
CA GLN A 284 -15.19 -9.46 9.97
C GLN A 284 -16.48 -10.21 9.60
N GLY A 285 -17.14 -9.78 8.52
CA GLY A 285 -18.47 -10.22 8.13
C GLY A 285 -19.50 -9.19 8.58
N HIS A 286 -20.42 -9.55 9.48
CA HIS A 286 -21.37 -8.60 10.06
C HIS A 286 -20.71 -7.85 11.22
N ILE A 287 -20.73 -6.51 11.19
CA ILE A 287 -20.14 -5.69 12.25
C ILE A 287 -21.23 -5.15 13.16
N THR A 288 -21.29 -5.60 14.41
CA THR A 288 -22.21 -5.04 15.42
C THR A 288 -21.83 -3.59 15.76
N PRO A 289 -22.75 -2.76 16.28
CA PRO A 289 -22.43 -1.40 16.73
C PRO A 289 -21.31 -1.36 17.79
N GLU A 290 -21.23 -2.35 18.66
CA GLU A 290 -20.20 -2.47 19.70
C GLU A 290 -18.83 -2.77 19.08
N ALA A 291 -18.78 -3.70 18.11
CA ALA A 291 -17.56 -4.01 17.37
C ALA A 291 -17.08 -2.82 16.53
N ALA A 292 -18.02 -2.08 15.92
CA ALA A 292 -17.73 -0.83 15.21
C ALA A 292 -17.08 0.21 16.15
N LYS A 293 -17.70 0.47 17.31
CA LYS A 293 -17.16 1.42 18.31
C LYS A 293 -15.75 1.04 18.76
N LEU A 294 -15.51 -0.26 18.97
CA LEU A 294 -14.19 -0.77 19.33
C LEU A 294 -13.17 -0.53 18.20
N ALA A 295 -13.51 -0.86 16.96
CA ALA A 295 -12.64 -0.64 15.80
C ALA A 295 -12.31 0.85 15.61
N HIS A 296 -13.31 1.73 15.69
CA HIS A 296 -13.11 3.18 15.63
C HIS A 296 -12.20 3.68 16.75
N SER A 297 -12.38 3.19 17.98
CA SER A 297 -11.55 3.57 19.13
C SER A 297 -10.09 3.13 18.96
N ILE A 298 -9.86 1.92 18.42
CA ILE A 298 -8.52 1.43 18.09
C ILE A 298 -7.89 2.33 17.02
N TYR A 299 -8.61 2.63 15.93
CA TYR A 299 -8.08 3.47 14.85
C TYR A 299 -7.78 4.90 15.29
N ALA A 300 -8.68 5.53 16.06
CA ALA A 300 -8.45 6.85 16.64
C ALA A 300 -7.21 6.88 17.54
N THR A 301 -6.99 5.82 18.34
CA THR A 301 -5.80 5.69 19.20
C THR A 301 -4.53 5.50 18.37
N SER A 302 -4.56 4.60 17.38
CA SER A 302 -3.41 4.34 16.49
C SER A 302 -3.02 5.57 15.68
N LEU A 303 -3.97 6.44 15.32
CA LEU A 303 -3.73 7.66 14.56
C LEU A 303 -3.58 8.90 15.44
N GLY A 304 -3.84 8.81 16.75
CA GLY A 304 -3.71 9.91 17.72
C GLY A 304 -4.74 11.04 17.58
N GLN A 305 -5.73 10.91 16.70
CA GLN A 305 -6.78 11.91 16.45
C GLN A 305 -7.93 11.31 15.61
N ASP A 306 -8.98 12.09 15.36
CA ASP A 306 -10.14 11.77 14.53
C ASP A 306 -10.03 12.30 13.08
N GLN A 307 -8.85 12.76 12.66
CA GLN A 307 -8.53 13.39 11.37
C GLN A 307 -9.04 14.83 11.18
N SER A 308 -9.72 15.42 12.17
CA SER A 308 -10.20 16.81 12.09
C SER A 308 -9.08 17.84 12.00
N ALA A 309 -7.87 17.52 12.50
CA ALA A 309 -6.70 18.39 12.40
C ALA A 309 -6.13 18.50 10.98
N PHE A 310 -6.64 17.72 10.01
CA PHE A 310 -6.35 17.89 8.60
C PHE A 310 -7.46 18.65 7.89
N SER A 311 -8.72 18.23 8.11
CA SER A 311 -9.91 18.95 7.64
C SER A 311 -11.17 18.38 8.31
N PRO A 312 -12.16 19.21 8.66
CA PRO A 312 -13.48 18.74 9.08
C PRO A 312 -14.15 17.79 8.07
N SER A 313 -13.85 17.91 6.77
CA SER A 313 -14.48 17.09 5.72
C SER A 313 -14.07 15.60 5.73
N ILE A 314 -12.96 15.28 6.41
CA ILE A 314 -12.48 13.90 6.58
C ILE A 314 -12.53 13.42 8.03
N ALA A 315 -13.04 14.23 8.95
CA ALA A 315 -13.15 13.87 10.35
C ALA A 315 -14.06 12.63 10.53
N VAL A 316 -13.60 11.68 11.33
CA VAL A 316 -14.39 10.52 11.76
C VAL A 316 -14.85 10.77 13.18
N THR A 317 -15.89 11.59 13.33
CA THR A 317 -16.45 11.98 14.62
C THR A 317 -17.19 10.82 15.31
N PRO A 318 -17.47 10.90 16.63
CA PRO A 318 -18.21 9.89 17.40
C PRO A 318 -19.57 9.49 16.82
N ASP A 319 -20.23 10.37 16.06
CA ASP A 319 -21.51 10.09 15.38
C ASP A 319 -21.39 8.95 14.35
N HIS A 320 -20.18 8.68 13.88
CA HIS A 320 -19.91 7.58 12.94
C HIS A 320 -19.60 6.26 13.64
N TYR A 321 -19.36 6.24 14.95
CA TYR A 321 -18.75 5.08 15.63
C TYR A 321 -19.68 3.86 15.71
N SER A 322 -20.98 4.04 15.49
CA SER A 322 -21.91 2.93 15.35
C SER A 322 -21.84 2.26 13.99
N GLU A 323 -21.27 2.89 12.96
CA GLU A 323 -21.17 2.37 11.61
C GLU A 323 -19.91 1.52 11.40
N PRO A 324 -19.90 0.54 10.49
CA PRO A 324 -18.69 -0.22 10.19
C PRO A 324 -17.53 0.70 9.79
N ALA A 325 -16.38 0.54 10.47
CA ALA A 325 -15.18 1.30 10.18
C ALA A 325 -14.59 0.91 8.82
N PHE A 326 -14.25 1.91 8.01
CA PHE A 326 -13.52 1.72 6.76
C PHE A 326 -12.12 2.30 6.93
N LEU A 327 -11.13 1.61 6.38
CA LEU A 327 -9.77 2.10 6.33
C LEU A 327 -9.26 2.21 4.89
N ALA A 328 -8.31 3.11 4.70
CA ALA A 328 -7.47 3.26 3.53
C ALA A 328 -6.02 3.47 3.98
N VAL A 329 -5.08 3.31 3.06
CA VAL A 329 -3.65 3.51 3.34
C VAL A 329 -3.10 4.51 2.36
N SER A 330 -2.42 5.55 2.86
CA SER A 330 -1.70 6.54 2.06
C SER A 330 -0.77 7.38 2.95
N ASP A 331 0.45 7.65 2.49
CA ASP A 331 1.41 8.47 3.25
C ASP A 331 1.14 9.97 3.14
N ASN A 332 0.64 10.44 1.99
CA ASN A 332 0.58 11.86 1.65
C ASN A 332 -0.84 12.45 1.62
N TYR A 333 -1.88 11.62 1.50
CA TYR A 333 -3.25 12.07 1.29
C TYR A 333 -3.71 13.10 2.34
N THR A 334 -3.53 12.82 3.63
CA THR A 334 -4.06 13.68 4.70
C THR A 334 -3.36 15.03 4.77
N GLU A 335 -2.05 15.09 4.47
CA GLU A 335 -1.31 16.36 4.45
C GLU A 335 -1.69 17.20 3.22
N PHE A 336 -1.98 16.59 2.07
CA PHE A 336 -2.52 17.33 0.92
C PHE A 336 -3.97 17.80 1.12
N VAL A 337 -4.77 17.09 1.92
CA VAL A 337 -6.06 17.60 2.41
C VAL A 337 -5.84 18.83 3.29
N ARG A 338 -4.92 18.76 4.27
CA ARG A 338 -4.57 19.90 5.12
C ARG A 338 -4.06 21.10 4.33
N ALA A 339 -3.24 20.86 3.31
CA ALA A 339 -2.71 21.91 2.43
C ALA A 339 -3.75 22.49 1.46
N GLY A 340 -4.96 21.91 1.37
CA GLY A 340 -6.02 22.36 0.47
C GLY A 340 -5.84 21.97 -1.00
N LEU A 341 -4.83 21.15 -1.34
CA LEU A 341 -4.66 20.64 -2.69
C LEU A 341 -5.67 19.53 -3.02
N ILE A 342 -6.13 18.81 -1.99
CA ILE A 342 -7.24 17.86 -2.06
C ILE A 342 -8.43 18.43 -1.28
N ALA A 343 -9.51 18.75 -1.98
CA ALA A 343 -10.82 18.96 -1.39
C ALA A 343 -11.58 17.62 -1.30
N VAL A 344 -12.44 17.46 -0.28
CA VAL A 344 -13.21 16.22 -0.09
C VAL A 344 -14.69 16.56 0.03
N SER A 345 -15.48 16.00 -0.88
CA SER A 345 -16.93 16.14 -0.93
C SER A 345 -17.63 14.84 -0.57
N LYS A 346 -18.83 14.94 0.01
CA LYS A 346 -19.66 13.78 0.35
C LYS A 346 -20.78 13.59 -0.67
N GLY A 347 -20.94 12.37 -1.18
CA GLY A 347 -22.07 12.00 -2.03
C GLY A 347 -21.71 10.96 -3.09
N LYS A 348 -22.68 10.70 -3.96
CA LYS A 348 -22.54 9.78 -5.10
C LYS A 348 -22.53 10.60 -6.39
N LEU A 349 -21.63 10.31 -7.33
CA LEU A 349 -21.67 10.93 -8.65
C LEU A 349 -22.95 10.52 -9.38
N ALA A 350 -23.64 11.49 -10.00
CA ALA A 350 -24.86 11.27 -10.78
C ALA A 350 -24.60 11.46 -12.28
N SER A 351 -23.91 12.55 -12.63
CA SER A 351 -23.60 12.87 -14.01
C SER A 351 -22.41 13.80 -14.12
N VAL A 352 -21.80 13.86 -15.30
CA VAL A 352 -20.81 14.85 -15.68
C VAL A 352 -21.23 15.43 -17.04
N ALA A 353 -21.64 16.69 -17.03
CA ALA A 353 -22.06 17.45 -18.20
C ALA A 353 -21.16 18.67 -18.40
N GLY A 354 -20.53 18.78 -19.58
CA GLY A 354 -19.46 19.74 -19.85
C GLY A 354 -18.32 19.60 -18.85
N THR A 355 -18.17 20.61 -17.99
CA THR A 355 -17.19 20.66 -16.90
C THR A 355 -17.84 20.67 -15.52
N THR A 356 -19.11 20.26 -15.41
CA THR A 356 -19.87 20.24 -14.16
C THR A 356 -20.29 18.83 -13.81
N ALA A 357 -19.93 18.37 -12.62
CA ALA A 357 -20.37 17.10 -12.07
C ALA A 357 -21.52 17.30 -11.09
N THR A 358 -22.59 16.52 -11.24
CA THR A 358 -23.77 16.53 -10.35
C THR A 358 -23.66 15.43 -9.33
N ILE A 359 -23.94 15.73 -8.07
CA ILE A 359 -23.86 14.80 -6.94
C ILE A 359 -25.25 14.48 -6.40
N VAL A 360 -25.48 13.22 -6.03
CA VAL A 360 -26.63 12.77 -5.24
C VAL A 360 -26.22 12.63 -3.77
N ASN A 361 -26.91 13.35 -2.89
CA ASN A 361 -26.76 13.22 -1.45
C ASN A 361 -27.41 11.93 -0.94
N ARG A 362 -26.85 11.35 0.12
CA ARG A 362 -27.40 10.15 0.78
C ARG A 362 -28.80 10.39 1.37
N HIS A 363 -29.07 11.62 1.78
CA HIS A 363 -30.38 12.11 2.21
C HIS A 363 -30.77 13.33 1.37
N PRO A 364 -31.44 13.14 0.22
CA PRO A 364 -31.85 14.24 -0.62
C PRO A 364 -32.94 15.06 0.10
N SER A 365 -32.71 16.35 0.26
CA SER A 365 -33.77 17.32 0.54
C SER A 365 -34.59 17.51 -0.74
N SER A 366 -35.93 17.44 -0.67
CA SER A 366 -36.79 17.67 -1.83
C SER A 366 -36.83 19.14 -2.28
N SER A 367 -36.24 20.07 -1.51
CA SER A 367 -36.33 21.52 -1.74
C SER A 367 -35.04 22.18 -2.23
N SER A 368 -33.93 21.45 -2.35
CA SER A 368 -32.64 22.01 -2.78
C SER A 368 -32.16 21.36 -4.08
N PRO A 369 -31.59 22.13 -5.03
CA PRO A 369 -30.96 21.54 -6.21
C PRO A 369 -29.83 20.59 -5.79
N PRO A 370 -29.56 19.54 -6.59
CA PRO A 370 -28.46 18.63 -6.29
C PRO A 370 -27.13 19.39 -6.27
N PRO A 371 -26.22 19.09 -5.31
CA PRO A 371 -24.94 19.74 -5.26
C PRO A 371 -24.13 19.47 -6.52
N THR A 372 -23.36 20.48 -6.96
CA THR A 372 -22.50 20.39 -8.14
C THR A 372 -21.04 20.65 -7.80
N ILE A 373 -20.15 20.06 -8.60
CA ILE A 373 -18.74 20.40 -8.66
C ILE A 373 -18.49 21.00 -10.04
N ASP A 374 -18.21 22.30 -10.08
CA ASP A 374 -17.89 23.01 -11.32
C ASP A 374 -16.39 22.99 -11.63
N ASN A 375 -16.07 23.30 -12.89
CA ASN A 375 -14.71 23.35 -13.44
C ASN A 375 -13.94 22.03 -13.29
N VAL A 376 -14.61 20.90 -13.54
CA VAL A 376 -13.99 19.58 -13.64
C VAL A 376 -13.09 19.55 -14.87
N ALA A 377 -11.81 19.24 -14.67
CA ALA A 377 -10.82 19.11 -15.72
C ALA A 377 -10.66 17.65 -16.18
N ALA A 378 -10.90 16.69 -15.30
CA ALA A 378 -10.81 15.26 -15.56
C ALA A 378 -11.56 14.46 -14.48
N VAL A 379 -11.89 13.20 -14.77
CA VAL A 379 -12.52 12.27 -13.82
C VAL A 379 -11.72 10.98 -13.73
N VAL A 380 -11.39 10.56 -12.50
CA VAL A 380 -10.78 9.27 -12.22
C VAL A 380 -11.76 8.43 -11.38
N LEU A 381 -12.27 7.36 -11.98
CA LEU A 381 -13.21 6.45 -11.34
C LEU A 381 -12.44 5.38 -10.55
N ALA A 382 -12.47 5.48 -9.22
CA ALA A 382 -11.95 4.47 -8.29
C ALA A 382 -13.10 3.60 -7.74
N THR A 383 -13.90 3.07 -8.67
CA THR A 383 -15.22 2.45 -8.42
C THR A 383 -15.19 0.92 -8.33
N GLY A 384 -13.99 0.34 -8.30
CA GLY A 384 -13.76 -1.08 -8.07
C GLY A 384 -13.91 -1.92 -9.35
N PHE A 385 -14.04 -3.23 -9.15
CA PHE A 385 -14.06 -4.21 -10.23
C PHE A 385 -15.26 -5.14 -10.10
N ASP A 386 -15.73 -5.66 -11.23
CA ASP A 386 -16.65 -6.80 -11.29
C ASP A 386 -15.83 -8.09 -11.42
N PRO A 387 -15.92 -9.02 -10.45
CA PRO A 387 -15.23 -10.31 -10.51
C PRO A 387 -15.90 -11.30 -11.47
N SER A 388 -17.13 -11.07 -11.92
CA SER A 388 -17.91 -12.04 -12.71
C SER A 388 -17.23 -12.49 -14.02
N PRO A 389 -16.55 -11.61 -14.79
CA PRO A 389 -15.81 -12.03 -15.98
C PRO A 389 -14.66 -13.01 -15.68
N CYS A 390 -14.14 -13.05 -14.45
CA CYS A 390 -13.13 -14.04 -14.04
C CYS A 390 -13.69 -15.46 -13.86
N LEU A 391 -15.00 -15.65 -14.07
CA LEU A 391 -15.73 -16.89 -13.91
C LEU A 391 -16.50 -17.31 -15.18
N SER A 392 -16.42 -16.52 -16.26
CA SER A 392 -17.28 -16.68 -17.44
C SER A 392 -17.05 -17.98 -18.20
N PHE A 393 -15.94 -18.67 -17.95
CA PHE A 393 -15.65 -19.99 -18.52
C PHE A 393 -16.43 -21.12 -17.82
N LEU A 394 -16.95 -20.90 -16.61
CA LEU A 394 -17.72 -21.92 -15.88
C LEU A 394 -19.13 -22.06 -16.49
N PRO A 395 -19.67 -23.28 -16.58
CA PRO A 395 -20.99 -23.50 -17.16
C PRO A 395 -22.10 -23.01 -16.21
N PRO A 396 -23.27 -22.59 -16.73
CA PRO A 396 -24.35 -22.03 -15.91
C PRO A 396 -24.77 -22.90 -14.72
N GLY A 397 -24.93 -24.22 -14.92
CA GLY A 397 -25.30 -25.13 -13.83
C GLY A 397 -24.25 -25.26 -12.72
N VAL A 398 -22.97 -24.96 -13.01
CA VAL A 398 -21.93 -24.85 -11.99
C VAL A 398 -22.07 -23.51 -11.27
N LEU A 399 -22.22 -22.40 -11.99
CA LEU A 399 -22.42 -21.07 -11.40
C LEU A 399 -23.63 -21.03 -10.45
N ASP A 400 -24.72 -21.74 -10.79
CA ASP A 400 -25.90 -21.88 -9.94
C ASP A 400 -25.56 -22.57 -8.60
N LYS A 401 -24.78 -23.66 -8.63
CA LYS A 401 -24.29 -24.35 -7.42
C LYS A 401 -23.38 -23.48 -6.57
N LEU A 402 -22.58 -22.62 -7.21
CA LEU A 402 -21.75 -21.61 -6.51
C LEU A 402 -22.56 -20.41 -5.99
N LYS A 403 -23.88 -20.40 -6.23
CA LYS A 403 -24.79 -19.27 -5.93
C LYS A 403 -24.24 -17.97 -6.49
N HIS A 404 -23.72 -17.99 -7.72
CA HIS A 404 -23.10 -16.82 -8.35
C HIS A 404 -24.08 -15.65 -8.40
N SER A 405 -23.63 -14.46 -8.03
CA SER A 405 -24.45 -13.26 -8.04
C SER A 405 -23.66 -12.06 -8.56
N PRO A 406 -23.80 -11.70 -9.85
CA PRO A 406 -23.16 -10.52 -10.44
C PRO A 406 -23.52 -9.19 -9.74
N ARG A 407 -24.70 -9.14 -9.09
CA ARG A 407 -25.14 -7.98 -8.31
C ARG A 407 -24.27 -7.75 -7.06
N HIS A 408 -23.75 -8.81 -6.43
CA HIS A 408 -23.01 -8.75 -5.18
C HIS A 408 -21.50 -8.85 -5.42
N ARG A 409 -20.93 -7.79 -6.02
CA ARG A 409 -19.52 -7.76 -6.45
C ARG A 409 -18.50 -8.04 -5.34
N ASP A 410 -18.80 -7.72 -4.08
CA ASP A 410 -17.92 -8.01 -2.95
C ASP A 410 -17.97 -9.48 -2.48
N LEU A 411 -19.06 -10.19 -2.79
CA LEU A 411 -19.33 -11.57 -2.40
C LEU A 411 -20.00 -12.34 -3.56
N PRO A 412 -19.31 -12.47 -4.72
CA PRO A 412 -19.91 -12.96 -5.95
C PRO A 412 -20.26 -14.46 -5.89
N LEU A 413 -19.57 -15.24 -5.07
CA LEU A 413 -19.74 -16.68 -4.92
C LEU A 413 -19.92 -17.06 -3.46
N ALA A 414 -20.65 -18.14 -3.21
CA ALA A 414 -20.75 -18.78 -1.90
C ALA A 414 -19.98 -20.10 -1.93
N LEU A 415 -18.80 -20.12 -1.29
CA LEU A 415 -17.89 -21.25 -1.28
C LEU A 415 -17.72 -21.77 0.15
N ALA A 416 -17.61 -23.09 0.29
CA ALA A 416 -17.35 -23.73 1.56
C ALA A 416 -15.89 -23.56 1.99
N PHE A 417 -15.70 -23.65 3.30
CA PHE A 417 -14.44 -23.58 4.01
C PHE A 417 -13.58 -22.40 3.56
N HIS A 418 -14.01 -21.20 3.96
CA HIS A 418 -13.33 -19.92 3.74
C HIS A 418 -12.93 -19.66 2.28
N GLY A 419 -13.86 -19.86 1.34
CA GLY A 419 -13.62 -19.47 -0.04
C GLY A 419 -12.92 -20.52 -0.91
N THR A 420 -12.91 -21.80 -0.51
CA THR A 420 -11.97 -22.79 -1.08
C THR A 420 -12.66 -23.95 -1.80
N HIS A 421 -13.65 -24.57 -1.15
CA HIS A 421 -14.22 -25.85 -1.56
C HIS A 421 -15.66 -25.70 -2.06
N VAL A 422 -16.08 -26.60 -2.96
CA VAL A 422 -17.45 -26.69 -3.48
C VAL A 422 -18.03 -28.04 -3.07
N LYS A 423 -18.96 -28.03 -2.11
CA LYS A 423 -19.56 -29.25 -1.53
C LYS A 423 -20.15 -30.18 -2.60
N ASP A 424 -20.86 -29.61 -3.58
CA ASP A 424 -21.55 -30.36 -4.63
C ASP A 424 -20.67 -30.76 -5.81
N ILE A 425 -19.42 -30.27 -5.87
CA ILE A 425 -18.48 -30.52 -6.96
C ILE A 425 -17.08 -30.69 -6.39
N PRO A 426 -16.76 -31.86 -5.80
CA PRO A 426 -15.46 -32.08 -5.17
C PRO A 426 -14.25 -31.94 -6.10
N SER A 427 -14.46 -32.01 -7.42
CA SER A 427 -13.42 -31.80 -8.43
C SER A 427 -13.14 -30.32 -8.75
N LEU A 428 -13.84 -29.37 -8.11
CA LEU A 428 -13.67 -27.93 -8.28
C LEU A 428 -13.16 -27.28 -6.99
N GLY A 429 -12.14 -26.42 -7.13
CA GLY A 429 -11.56 -25.68 -6.02
C GLY A 429 -11.19 -24.24 -6.40
N PHE A 430 -11.10 -23.37 -5.41
CA PHE A 430 -10.74 -21.97 -5.56
C PHE A 430 -9.55 -21.62 -4.67
N VAL A 431 -8.63 -20.82 -5.22
CA VAL A 431 -7.51 -20.23 -4.45
C VAL A 431 -7.43 -18.75 -4.79
N GLY A 432 -7.45 -17.89 -3.77
CA GLY A 432 -7.26 -16.44 -3.92
C GLY A 432 -8.43 -15.68 -4.55
N PHE A 433 -9.61 -16.30 -4.67
CA PHE A 433 -10.80 -15.63 -5.22
C PHE A 433 -11.56 -14.84 -4.13
N TYR A 434 -10.92 -13.82 -3.57
CA TYR A 434 -11.49 -12.94 -2.55
C TYR A 434 -10.85 -11.55 -2.56
N ARG A 435 -11.47 -10.62 -1.83
CA ARG A 435 -11.08 -9.20 -1.79
C ARG A 435 -10.17 -8.89 -0.60
N SER A 436 -8.93 -9.40 -0.57
CA SER A 436 -7.94 -9.08 0.47
C SER A 436 -6.53 -9.53 0.07
N PRO A 437 -5.45 -8.97 0.65
CA PRO A 437 -4.07 -9.32 0.28
C PRO A 437 -3.51 -10.50 1.10
N TYR A 438 -4.28 -11.56 1.33
CA TYR A 438 -3.92 -12.63 2.28
C TYR A 438 -3.08 -13.77 1.67
N TRP A 439 -1.80 -13.52 1.41
CA TRP A 439 -0.88 -14.51 0.80
C TRP A 439 -0.83 -15.85 1.55
N GLY A 440 -0.74 -15.80 2.89
CA GLY A 440 -0.80 -17.00 3.73
C GLY A 440 -2.12 -17.78 3.56
N VAL A 441 -3.25 -17.09 3.41
CA VAL A 441 -4.54 -17.73 3.19
C VAL A 441 -4.58 -18.40 1.82
N MET A 442 -4.02 -17.78 0.76
CA MET A 442 -3.92 -18.44 -0.56
C MET A 442 -3.13 -19.76 -0.47
N GLU A 443 -2.01 -19.74 0.25
CA GLU A 443 -1.21 -20.94 0.46
C GLU A 443 -1.97 -22.01 1.27
N MET A 444 -2.72 -21.60 2.29
CA MET A 444 -3.56 -22.52 3.08
C MET A 444 -4.71 -23.13 2.27
N GLN A 445 -5.35 -22.34 1.41
CA GLN A 445 -6.37 -22.82 0.47
C GLN A 445 -5.80 -23.89 -0.48
N ALA A 446 -4.62 -23.63 -1.04
CA ALA A 446 -3.91 -24.61 -1.88
C ALA A 446 -3.60 -25.91 -1.12
N ARG A 447 -3.16 -25.82 0.14
CA ARG A 447 -2.87 -27.00 0.99
C ARG A 447 -4.12 -27.79 1.31
N LEU A 448 -5.25 -27.13 1.58
CA LEU A 448 -6.53 -27.80 1.78
C LEU A 448 -6.93 -28.59 0.54
N LEU A 449 -6.88 -27.97 -0.65
CA LEU A 449 -7.23 -28.66 -1.90
C LEU A 449 -6.28 -29.84 -2.17
N ALA A 450 -4.98 -29.67 -1.95
CA ALA A 450 -4.03 -30.77 -2.09
C ALA A 450 -4.36 -31.93 -1.14
N ALA A 451 -4.73 -31.66 0.12
CA ALA A 451 -5.13 -32.69 1.07
C ALA A 451 -6.45 -33.38 0.69
N LEU A 452 -7.43 -32.64 0.15
CA LEU A 452 -8.72 -33.17 -0.28
C LEU A 452 -8.64 -34.01 -1.55
N TRP A 453 -7.78 -33.60 -2.50
CA TRP A 453 -7.65 -34.22 -3.81
C TRP A 453 -6.61 -35.34 -3.85
N THR A 454 -5.75 -35.44 -2.84
CA THR A 454 -4.79 -36.55 -2.74
C THR A 454 -5.57 -37.85 -2.57
N PRO A 455 -5.39 -38.85 -3.46
CA PRO A 455 -6.02 -40.14 -3.31
C PRO A 455 -5.67 -40.77 -1.95
N SER A 456 -6.66 -41.31 -1.24
CA SER A 456 -6.46 -41.94 0.07
C SER A 456 -5.50 -43.14 0.03
N SER A 457 -5.29 -43.72 -1.16
CA SER A 457 -4.30 -44.77 -1.39
C SER A 457 -2.85 -44.28 -1.36
N LEU A 458 -2.61 -42.97 -1.53
CA LEU A 458 -1.26 -42.37 -1.52
C LEU A 458 -0.93 -41.74 -0.16
N ALA A 459 -1.90 -41.08 0.47
CA ALA A 459 -1.76 -40.58 1.83
C ALA A 459 -3.14 -40.46 2.50
N PRO A 460 -3.22 -40.72 3.83
CA PRO A 460 -4.44 -40.45 4.58
C PRO A 460 -4.69 -38.94 4.65
N ARG A 461 -5.96 -38.55 4.67
CA ARG A 461 -6.34 -37.16 4.92
C ARG A 461 -5.98 -36.77 6.35
N PRO A 462 -5.55 -35.51 6.61
CA PRO A 462 -5.40 -35.01 7.96
C PRO A 462 -6.70 -35.22 8.78
N PRO A 463 -6.62 -35.74 10.02
CA PRO A 463 -7.80 -36.21 10.76
C PRO A 463 -8.89 -35.15 10.96
N LYS A 464 -8.49 -33.89 11.16
CA LYS A 464 -9.38 -32.78 11.51
C LYS A 464 -10.09 -32.13 10.32
N ILE A 465 -9.70 -32.42 9.08
CA ILE A 465 -10.34 -31.80 7.90
C ILE A 465 -11.82 -32.20 7.82
N SER A 466 -12.15 -33.46 8.07
CA SER A 466 -13.53 -33.93 7.98
C SER A 466 -14.45 -33.20 8.95
N ASP A 467 -14.02 -33.07 10.21
CA ASP A 467 -14.77 -32.35 11.25
C ASP A 467 -14.91 -30.87 10.88
N ALA A 468 -13.82 -30.24 10.44
CA ALA A 468 -13.81 -28.84 10.05
C ALA A 468 -14.72 -28.53 8.84
N LEU A 469 -14.87 -29.48 7.90
CA LEU A 469 -15.80 -29.35 6.78
C LEU A 469 -17.26 -29.60 7.18
N LEU A 470 -17.51 -30.43 8.19
CA LEU A 470 -18.86 -30.68 8.72
C LEU A 470 -19.39 -29.46 9.50
N ASP A 471 -18.51 -28.80 10.26
CA ASP A 471 -18.83 -27.60 11.04
C ASP A 471 -18.84 -26.31 10.19
N ASP A 472 -18.46 -26.38 8.91
CA ASP A 472 -18.33 -25.21 8.05
C ASP A 472 -19.68 -24.58 7.63
N ALA A 473 -19.80 -23.29 7.91
CA ALA A 473 -20.92 -22.44 7.50
C ALA A 473 -20.49 -21.27 6.60
N SER A 474 -19.33 -21.34 5.94
CA SER A 474 -18.77 -20.23 5.14
C SER A 474 -19.66 -19.84 3.96
N ASP A 475 -20.24 -20.82 3.27
CA ASP A 475 -21.14 -20.62 2.14
C ASP A 475 -22.44 -19.92 2.57
N TRP A 476 -23.07 -20.38 3.66
CA TRP A 476 -24.25 -19.75 4.24
C TRP A 476 -23.94 -18.33 4.71
N ARG A 477 -22.82 -18.13 5.43
CA ARG A 477 -22.39 -16.81 5.93
C ARG A 477 -22.18 -15.83 4.79
N THR A 478 -21.60 -16.28 3.69
CA THR A 478 -21.42 -15.45 2.49
C THR A 478 -22.75 -15.00 1.91
N VAL A 479 -23.73 -15.90 1.82
CA VAL A 479 -25.08 -15.56 1.33
C VAL A 479 -25.79 -14.63 2.30
N SER A 480 -25.69 -14.83 3.62
CA SER A 480 -26.38 -14.00 4.61
C SER A 480 -25.81 -12.57 4.73
N LEU A 481 -24.57 -12.35 4.29
CA LEU A 481 -23.96 -11.02 4.21
C LEU A 481 -24.32 -10.25 2.93
N ARG A 482 -24.92 -10.90 1.93
CA ARG A 482 -25.44 -10.20 0.75
C ARG A 482 -26.57 -9.26 1.18
N ASP A 483 -26.49 -8.02 0.73
CA ASP A 483 -27.39 -6.92 1.13
C ASP A 483 -27.34 -6.51 2.63
N ASP A 484 -26.42 -7.06 3.45
CA ASP A 484 -26.24 -6.60 4.83
C ASP A 484 -25.64 -5.17 4.86
N PRO A 485 -26.37 -4.16 5.37
CA PRO A 485 -25.87 -2.78 5.41
C PRO A 485 -24.67 -2.60 6.34
N ARG A 486 -24.43 -3.57 7.24
CA ARG A 486 -23.36 -3.57 8.22
C ARG A 486 -22.23 -4.56 7.88
N ALA A 487 -22.21 -5.08 6.64
CA ALA A 487 -21.10 -5.86 6.15
C ALA A 487 -19.79 -5.06 6.25
N SER A 488 -18.77 -5.69 6.80
CA SER A 488 -17.42 -5.15 6.91
C SER A 488 -16.82 -4.85 5.54
N GLN A 489 -15.79 -4.00 5.50
CA GLN A 489 -15.02 -3.74 4.28
C GLN A 489 -14.41 -5.02 3.66
N PHE A 490 -14.09 -6.03 4.48
CA PHE A 490 -13.48 -7.30 4.09
C PHE A 490 -14.29 -8.50 4.61
N PRO A 491 -15.44 -8.84 3.98
CA PRO A 491 -16.46 -9.69 4.58
C PRO A 491 -16.12 -11.19 4.72
N MET A 492 -15.05 -11.68 4.07
CA MET A 492 -14.67 -13.10 4.14
C MET A 492 -14.21 -13.53 5.55
N GLY A 493 -13.53 -12.63 6.27
CA GLY A 493 -12.86 -12.93 7.54
C GLY A 493 -11.57 -12.15 7.71
N ASP A 494 -11.08 -12.02 8.94
CA ASP A 494 -9.74 -11.46 9.18
C ASP A 494 -8.62 -12.51 9.03
N TYR A 495 -7.45 -12.04 8.64
CA TYR A 495 -6.28 -12.87 8.33
C TYR A 495 -5.93 -13.87 9.44
N ALA A 496 -5.82 -13.41 10.69
CA ALA A 496 -5.37 -14.26 11.79
C ALA A 496 -6.38 -15.37 12.09
N TYR A 497 -7.68 -15.05 12.13
CA TYR A 497 -8.74 -16.04 12.26
C TYR A 497 -8.67 -17.09 11.14
N LEU A 498 -8.59 -16.65 9.88
CA LEU A 498 -8.52 -17.57 8.74
C LEU A 498 -7.32 -18.50 8.82
N MET A 499 -6.13 -17.97 9.14
CA MET A 499 -4.92 -18.80 9.31
C MET A 499 -5.09 -19.83 10.44
N GLN A 500 -5.74 -19.48 11.56
CA GLN A 500 -6.05 -20.42 12.64
C GLN A 500 -6.96 -21.55 12.17
N GLU A 501 -8.06 -21.24 11.48
CA GLU A 501 -9.02 -22.24 11.03
C GLU A 501 -8.38 -23.23 10.04
N PHE A 502 -7.66 -22.72 9.03
CA PHE A 502 -6.95 -23.57 8.09
C PHE A 502 -5.86 -24.41 8.76
N SER A 503 -5.03 -23.80 9.62
CA SER A 503 -3.96 -24.52 10.30
C SER A 503 -4.51 -25.61 11.22
N SER A 504 -5.64 -25.35 11.89
CA SER A 504 -6.31 -26.33 12.76
C SER A 504 -6.89 -27.50 11.97
N ALA A 505 -7.55 -27.23 10.84
CA ALA A 505 -8.08 -28.27 9.96
C ALA A 505 -6.98 -29.12 9.33
N LEU A 506 -5.89 -28.48 8.87
CA LEU A 506 -4.75 -29.14 8.25
C LEU A 506 -3.83 -29.84 9.27
N GLY A 507 -4.02 -29.62 10.58
CA GLY A 507 -3.13 -30.11 11.62
C GLY A 507 -1.71 -29.51 11.55
N LEU A 508 -1.59 -28.27 11.06
CA LEU A 508 -0.33 -27.56 10.89
C LEU A 508 -0.03 -26.72 12.14
N PRO A 509 1.02 -27.04 12.91
CA PRO A 509 1.40 -26.22 14.06
C PRO A 509 1.97 -24.88 13.59
N ILE A 510 1.69 -23.83 14.37
CA ILE A 510 2.36 -22.54 14.24
C ILE A 510 3.72 -22.60 14.94
N SER A 511 4.79 -22.12 14.30
CA SER A 511 6.09 -21.98 14.96
C SER A 511 6.03 -20.93 16.07
N PRO A 512 6.75 -21.09 17.19
CA PRO A 512 6.84 -20.05 18.20
C PRO A 512 7.56 -18.79 17.64
N PRO A 513 7.39 -17.63 18.30
CA PRO A 513 8.25 -16.46 18.07
C PRO A 513 9.74 -16.80 18.29
N LEU A 514 10.63 -16.00 17.69
CA LEU A 514 12.07 -16.15 17.89
C LEU A 514 12.51 -15.58 19.24
N GLU A 515 13.62 -16.13 19.76
CA GLU A 515 14.29 -15.70 20.98
C GLU A 515 15.60 -14.94 20.65
N PRO A 516 15.98 -13.91 21.43
CA PRO A 516 15.21 -13.29 22.50
C PRO A 516 13.99 -12.53 21.96
N PRO A 517 12.91 -12.34 22.75
CA PRO A 517 11.69 -11.70 22.27
C PRO A 517 11.91 -10.20 21.99
N THR A 518 11.00 -9.59 21.24
CA THR A 518 10.99 -8.14 21.09
C THR A 518 10.74 -7.43 22.43
N PRO A 519 11.13 -6.14 22.56
CA PRO A 519 10.73 -5.34 23.71
C PRO A 519 9.22 -5.40 23.99
N LEU A 520 8.85 -5.33 25.27
CA LEU A 520 7.45 -5.36 25.69
C LEU A 520 6.73 -4.07 25.26
N LEU A 521 5.50 -4.22 24.80
CA LEU A 521 4.63 -3.09 24.44
C LEU A 521 3.85 -2.60 25.67
N PRO A 522 3.70 -1.28 25.85
CA PRO A 522 3.16 -0.71 27.08
C PRO A 522 1.67 -1.00 27.31
N HIS A 523 0.88 -1.23 26.24
CA HIS A 523 -0.57 -1.41 26.36
C HIS A 523 -0.99 -2.79 26.85
N ASN A 524 -0.13 -3.81 26.74
CA ASN A 524 -0.44 -5.17 27.15
C ASN A 524 0.71 -5.88 27.90
N ASN A 525 1.86 -5.22 28.07
CA ASN A 525 3.07 -5.76 28.69
C ASN A 525 3.55 -7.09 28.09
N LYS A 526 3.40 -7.25 26.77
CA LYS A 526 3.81 -8.44 26.01
C LYS A 526 4.74 -8.06 24.85
N PRO A 527 5.61 -8.99 24.40
CA PRO A 527 6.36 -8.79 23.16
C PRO A 527 5.43 -8.85 21.94
N MET A 528 5.96 -8.55 20.76
CA MET A 528 5.24 -8.72 19.51
C MET A 528 5.26 -10.19 19.10
N ASP A 529 4.08 -10.74 18.82
CA ASP A 529 3.89 -12.08 18.27
C ASP A 529 3.35 -11.94 16.83
N ILE A 530 4.24 -11.58 15.91
CA ILE A 530 3.88 -11.19 14.54
C ILE A 530 3.52 -12.44 13.71
N LEU A 531 2.33 -12.43 13.13
CA LEU A 531 1.85 -13.51 12.27
C LEU A 531 2.31 -13.31 10.82
N THR A 532 3.16 -14.22 10.33
CA THR A 532 3.56 -14.28 8.91
C THR A 532 3.34 -15.70 8.35
N PRO A 533 3.22 -15.85 7.02
CA PRO A 533 3.08 -17.17 6.38
C PRO A 533 4.20 -18.15 6.78
N ALA A 534 5.44 -17.67 6.97
CA ALA A 534 6.60 -18.49 7.32
C ALA A 534 6.47 -19.25 8.66
N ARG A 535 5.53 -18.85 9.52
CA ARG A 535 5.23 -19.57 10.77
C ARG A 535 4.44 -20.86 10.57
N TYR A 536 3.91 -21.09 9.38
CA TYR A 536 3.12 -22.26 9.04
C TYR A 536 3.81 -23.07 7.95
N LEU A 537 4.94 -23.67 8.27
CA LEU A 537 5.68 -24.47 7.30
C LEU A 537 5.02 -25.85 7.12
N SER A 538 4.97 -26.34 5.89
CA SER A 538 4.48 -27.70 5.64
C SER A 538 5.50 -28.74 6.17
N PRO A 539 5.07 -29.86 6.79
CA PRO A 539 5.97 -30.93 7.19
C PRO A 539 6.72 -31.59 6.02
N LEU A 540 6.24 -31.39 4.79
CA LEU A 540 6.76 -32.02 3.57
C LEU A 540 7.79 -31.16 2.82
N VAL A 541 8.14 -29.98 3.33
CA VAL A 541 9.12 -29.13 2.65
C VAL A 541 10.54 -29.69 2.77
N ASP A 542 11.38 -29.34 1.79
CA ASP A 542 12.81 -29.67 1.80
C ASP A 542 13.63 -28.76 2.74
N GLU A 543 14.91 -29.07 2.89
CA GLU A 543 15.82 -28.32 3.75
C GLU A 543 16.04 -26.88 3.27
N ALA A 544 16.06 -26.66 1.95
CA ALA A 544 16.21 -25.33 1.41
C ALA A 544 14.99 -24.46 1.77
N ALA A 545 13.78 -25.01 1.74
CA ALA A 545 12.55 -24.32 2.11
C ALA A 545 12.48 -24.03 3.61
N ARG A 546 12.99 -24.94 4.46
CA ARG A 546 13.21 -24.65 5.88
C ARG A 546 14.16 -23.48 6.11
N ALA A 547 15.27 -23.43 5.36
CA ALA A 547 16.23 -22.34 5.46
C ALA A 547 15.63 -20.98 5.03
N GLU A 548 14.83 -20.95 3.97
CA GLU A 548 14.12 -19.74 3.53
C GLU A 548 13.06 -19.29 4.55
N ALA A 549 12.30 -20.22 5.14
CA ALA A 549 11.35 -19.89 6.20
C ALA A 549 12.06 -19.30 7.43
N ALA A 550 13.17 -19.91 7.86
CA ALA A 550 13.98 -19.40 8.97
C ALA A 550 14.56 -18.00 8.66
N LYS A 551 15.06 -17.78 7.44
CA LYS A 551 15.51 -16.47 6.96
C LYS A 551 14.40 -15.43 7.03
N SER A 552 13.19 -15.77 6.60
CA SER A 552 12.02 -14.89 6.63
C SER A 552 11.60 -14.51 8.07
N LEU A 553 11.58 -15.49 8.98
CA LEU A 553 11.31 -15.24 10.40
C LEU A 553 12.38 -14.34 11.02
N GLN A 554 13.66 -14.58 10.72
CA GLN A 554 14.77 -13.76 11.20
C GLN A 554 14.69 -12.33 10.67
N GLN A 555 14.37 -12.14 9.38
CA GLN A 555 14.17 -10.81 8.79
C GLN A 555 13.02 -10.05 9.46
N THR A 556 11.89 -10.72 9.70
CA THR A 556 10.72 -10.12 10.38
C THR A 556 11.09 -9.70 11.81
N HIS A 557 11.76 -10.60 12.54
CA HIS A 557 12.20 -10.33 13.91
C HIS A 557 13.22 -9.18 13.98
N ALA A 558 14.25 -9.20 13.12
CA ALA A 558 15.26 -8.15 13.06
C ALA A 558 14.66 -6.78 12.74
N THR A 559 13.69 -6.72 11.82
CA THR A 559 12.97 -5.48 11.48
C THR A 559 12.16 -4.96 12.67
N ALA A 560 11.46 -5.85 13.39
CA ALA A 560 10.71 -5.47 14.58
C ALA A 560 11.63 -4.94 15.70
N ILE A 561 12.74 -5.63 15.96
CA ILE A 561 13.75 -5.17 16.94
C ILE A 561 14.29 -3.81 16.53
N ALA A 562 14.76 -3.65 15.29
CA ALA A 562 15.34 -2.41 14.81
C ALA A 562 14.35 -1.24 14.94
N GLY A 563 13.09 -1.39 14.53
CA GLY A 563 12.08 -0.34 14.66
C GLY A 563 11.69 -0.01 16.11
N LEU A 564 11.87 -0.95 17.05
CA LEU A 564 11.54 -0.75 18.47
C LEU A 564 12.70 -0.22 19.32
N THR A 565 13.95 -0.47 18.92
CA THR A 565 15.14 -0.19 19.74
C THR A 565 16.10 0.82 19.12
N THR A 566 15.90 1.21 17.87
CA THR A 566 16.74 2.18 17.13
C THR A 566 15.88 3.26 16.50
N SER A 567 16.50 4.18 15.76
CA SER A 567 15.81 5.20 14.96
C SER A 567 15.27 4.68 13.62
N ARG A 568 15.35 3.37 13.33
CA ARG A 568 14.80 2.79 12.10
C ARG A 568 13.34 3.21 11.88
N PHE A 569 13.02 3.68 10.68
CA PHE A 569 11.76 4.26 10.21
C PHE A 569 11.39 5.64 10.77
N VAL A 570 12.10 6.17 11.78
CA VAL A 570 11.89 7.52 12.30
C VAL A 570 12.22 8.59 11.23
N PRO A 571 13.35 8.51 10.49
CA PRO A 571 13.65 9.43 9.40
C PRO A 571 12.52 9.51 8.37
N ARG A 572 11.96 8.36 7.98
CA ARG A 572 10.77 8.29 7.10
C ARG A 572 9.57 9.00 7.70
N ALA A 573 9.25 8.70 8.97
CA ALA A 573 8.08 9.26 9.65
C ALA A 573 8.18 10.78 9.81
N VAL A 574 9.38 11.28 10.15
CA VAL A 574 9.69 12.71 10.18
C VAL A 574 9.49 13.31 8.80
N PHE A 575 10.15 12.77 7.77
CA PHE A 575 10.06 13.31 6.41
C PHE A 575 8.60 13.37 5.91
N ARG A 576 7.82 12.32 6.15
CA ARG A 576 6.38 12.32 5.84
C ARG A 576 5.63 13.44 6.58
N GLY A 577 5.88 13.62 7.87
CA GLY A 577 5.23 14.64 8.70
C GLY A 577 5.55 16.09 8.33
N LEU A 578 6.70 16.33 7.69
CA LEU A 578 7.13 17.68 7.30
C LEU A 578 6.25 18.31 6.20
N LEU A 579 5.66 17.52 5.29
CA LEU A 579 4.90 18.00 4.12
C LEU A 579 3.86 19.05 4.48
N GLY A 580 3.93 20.24 3.87
CA GLY A 580 2.97 21.33 4.05
C GLY A 580 3.55 22.55 4.77
N THR A 581 2.68 23.43 5.25
CA THR A 581 3.06 24.68 5.90
C THR A 581 3.17 24.52 7.42
N TRP A 582 4.14 25.21 8.00
CA TRP A 582 4.39 25.31 9.44
C TRP A 582 4.48 26.79 9.85
N LYS A 583 3.98 27.11 11.03
CA LYS A 583 4.32 28.36 11.71
C LYS A 583 5.75 28.23 12.24
N LEU A 584 6.61 29.21 11.92
CA LEU A 584 8.01 29.24 12.32
C LEU A 584 8.27 30.47 13.19
N GLU A 585 8.71 30.23 14.43
CA GLU A 585 9.23 31.25 15.33
C GLU A 585 10.70 30.95 15.61
N ARG A 586 11.58 31.95 15.49
CA ARG A 586 13.03 31.71 15.59
C ARG A 586 13.76 32.85 16.28
N ASN A 587 14.49 32.53 17.33
CA ASN A 587 15.37 33.47 18.02
C ASN A 587 16.79 33.34 17.48
N LEU A 588 17.45 34.47 17.27
CA LEU A 588 18.86 34.57 16.92
C LEU A 588 19.58 35.36 18.01
N THR A 589 20.56 34.73 18.63
CA THR A 589 21.41 35.33 19.66
C THR A 589 22.85 35.39 19.14
N SER A 590 23.33 36.58 18.78
CA SER A 590 24.71 36.81 18.37
C SER A 590 25.58 37.17 19.57
N ARG A 591 26.79 36.60 19.63
CA ARG A 591 27.84 37.00 20.58
C ARG A 591 28.77 38.07 20.01
N LEU A 592 28.66 38.38 18.72
CA LEU A 592 29.43 39.44 18.06
C LEU A 592 28.64 40.75 18.10
N PRO A 593 29.22 41.86 18.61
CA PRO A 593 28.55 43.17 18.65
C PRO A 593 28.15 43.71 17.27
N SER A 594 28.81 43.26 16.20
CA SER A 594 28.57 43.68 14.82
C SER A 594 27.35 43.02 14.17
N HIS A 595 26.80 41.95 14.77
CA HIS A 595 25.64 41.23 14.24
C HIS A 595 24.50 41.31 15.26
N PRO A 596 23.36 41.93 14.93
CA PRO A 596 22.29 42.10 15.89
C PRO A 596 21.59 40.76 16.17
N SER A 597 21.33 40.50 17.46
CA SER A 597 20.33 39.52 17.89
C SER A 597 18.93 39.96 17.47
N GLY A 598 17.98 39.03 17.47
CA GLY A 598 16.60 39.34 17.14
C GLY A 598 15.70 38.12 17.01
N HIS A 599 14.49 38.36 16.51
CA HIS A 599 13.42 37.39 16.41
C HIS A 599 12.83 37.36 14.99
N PHE A 600 12.72 36.16 14.42
CA PHE A 600 12.00 35.90 13.18
C PHE A 600 10.65 35.27 13.49
N SER A 601 9.60 35.79 12.85
CA SER A 601 8.26 35.21 12.85
C SER A 601 7.74 35.07 11.43
N GLY A 602 7.26 33.89 11.07
CA GLY A 602 6.79 33.61 9.72
C GLY A 602 6.33 32.18 9.51
N THR A 603 6.54 31.70 8.28
CA THR A 603 6.16 30.35 7.87
C THR A 603 7.32 29.60 7.26
N ALA A 604 7.25 28.27 7.33
CA ALA A 604 8.10 27.36 6.60
C ALA A 604 7.25 26.35 5.84
N GLN A 605 7.55 26.13 4.57
CA GLN A 605 6.81 25.24 3.69
C GLN A 605 7.70 24.11 3.20
N PHE A 606 7.21 22.89 3.27
CA PHE A 606 7.82 21.71 2.65
C PHE A 606 6.97 21.27 1.47
N LEU A 607 7.43 21.58 0.26
CA LEU A 607 6.69 21.37 -0.98
C LEU A 607 7.23 20.13 -1.70
N LEU A 608 6.41 19.07 -1.76
CA LEU A 608 6.83 17.76 -2.29
C LEU A 608 7.14 17.84 -3.78
N ARG A 609 8.23 17.19 -4.19
CA ARG A 609 8.59 17.02 -5.59
C ARG A 609 9.42 15.76 -5.85
N ASP A 610 9.61 15.47 -7.12
CA ASP A 610 10.48 14.40 -7.56
C ASP A 610 11.94 14.71 -7.19
N ARG A 611 12.70 13.66 -6.88
CA ARG A 611 14.12 13.79 -6.57
C ARG A 611 14.88 14.37 -7.76
N THR A 612 15.77 15.31 -7.48
CA THR A 612 16.65 15.92 -8.47
C THR A 612 18.07 15.35 -8.38
N ALA A 613 18.80 15.34 -9.50
CA ALA A 613 20.23 14.97 -9.52
C ALA A 613 21.17 16.11 -9.06
N ASP A 614 20.62 17.32 -8.88
CA ASP A 614 21.37 18.52 -8.52
C ASP A 614 22.15 18.33 -7.19
N GLY A 615 23.38 18.87 -7.14
CA GLY A 615 24.28 18.79 -5.99
C GLY A 615 24.92 17.42 -5.69
N LEU A 616 24.43 16.31 -6.26
CA LEU A 616 25.02 14.98 -6.03
C LEU A 616 26.45 14.86 -6.60
N LYS A 617 26.73 15.48 -7.74
CA LYS A 617 28.07 15.47 -8.38
C LYS A 617 29.15 16.20 -7.57
N CYS A 618 28.77 17.11 -6.69
CA CYS A 618 29.70 17.82 -5.80
C CYS A 618 29.96 17.05 -4.50
N ALA A 619 29.15 16.04 -4.19
CA ALA A 619 29.29 15.18 -3.01
C ALA A 619 30.21 13.96 -3.27
N SER A 620 30.45 13.60 -4.52
CA SER A 620 31.44 12.58 -4.89
C SER A 620 32.82 13.21 -5.09
N ALA A 621 33.78 12.89 -4.23
CA ALA A 621 35.20 13.19 -4.47
C ALA A 621 35.67 12.58 -5.81
N PRO A 622 36.64 13.18 -6.52
CA PRO A 622 37.09 12.68 -7.82
C PRO A 622 37.88 11.38 -7.64
N VAL A 623 37.25 10.25 -7.93
CA VAL A 623 37.97 9.01 -8.24
C VAL A 623 38.26 9.01 -9.75
N ALA A 624 39.50 8.70 -10.09
CA ALA A 624 40.07 8.82 -11.44
C ALA A 624 39.27 8.04 -12.51
N ALA A 625 39.35 8.57 -13.73
CA ALA A 625 38.66 8.14 -14.94
C ALA A 625 38.73 6.63 -15.23
N ALA A 626 37.57 6.04 -15.54
CA ALA A 626 37.26 5.38 -16.82
C ALA A 626 36.05 4.46 -16.60
N ASP A 627 34.88 4.87 -17.10
CA ASP A 627 34.17 4.11 -18.12
C ASP A 627 33.05 4.98 -18.68
N LYS A 628 32.80 4.81 -19.98
CA LYS A 628 31.65 5.43 -20.66
C LYS A 628 30.37 5.01 -19.92
N PRO A 629 29.34 5.86 -19.85
CA PRO A 629 28.03 5.36 -19.44
C PRO A 629 27.65 4.28 -20.45
N SER A 630 27.60 3.03 -20.00
CA SER A 630 26.80 2.04 -20.70
C SER A 630 25.36 2.55 -20.66
N ASP A 631 24.66 2.51 -21.79
CA ASP A 631 23.22 2.76 -21.87
C ASP A 631 22.37 1.75 -21.06
N ASP A 632 23.02 0.92 -20.22
CA ASP A 632 22.46 -0.06 -19.29
C ASP A 632 22.68 0.31 -17.80
N ASP A 633 23.34 1.43 -17.49
CA ASP A 633 23.30 2.02 -16.15
C ASP A 633 22.00 2.83 -15.99
N ASP A 634 20.87 2.11 -16.01
CA ASP A 634 19.71 2.52 -15.24
C ASP A 634 20.21 2.57 -13.79
N ASP A 635 20.64 3.75 -13.36
CA ASP A 635 21.00 4.05 -11.98
C ASP A 635 19.75 3.75 -11.15
N GLY A 636 19.63 2.47 -10.78
CA GLY A 636 18.50 1.80 -10.15
C GLY A 636 18.29 2.28 -8.72
N GLY A 637 18.33 3.60 -8.52
CA GLY A 637 17.66 4.25 -7.44
C GLY A 637 16.20 3.90 -7.57
N ASP A 638 15.71 3.07 -6.66
CA ASP A 638 14.36 2.51 -6.59
C ASP A 638 13.21 3.56 -6.57
N GLY A 639 13.41 4.82 -6.97
CA GLY A 639 12.43 5.91 -6.94
C GLY A 639 11.80 6.14 -5.56
N LEU A 640 12.34 5.50 -4.51
CA LEU A 640 11.89 5.58 -3.13
C LEU A 640 12.38 6.85 -2.43
N ALA A 641 13.25 7.60 -3.12
CA ALA A 641 13.75 8.86 -2.63
C ALA A 641 12.84 10.00 -3.09
N THR A 642 12.32 10.74 -2.11
CA THR A 642 11.45 11.89 -2.28
C THR A 642 12.16 13.15 -1.82
N GLU A 643 11.73 14.30 -2.35
CA GLU A 643 12.40 15.58 -2.11
C GLU A 643 11.37 16.65 -1.74
N TYR A 644 11.73 17.54 -0.81
CA TYR A 644 11.00 18.79 -0.58
C TYR A 644 11.82 19.97 -1.06
N LEU A 645 11.16 20.88 -1.77
CA LEU A 645 11.58 22.27 -1.80
C LEU A 645 11.12 22.92 -0.50
N TYR A 646 12.08 23.31 0.33
CA TYR A 646 11.82 24.01 1.58
C TYR A 646 11.91 25.53 1.38
N ILE A 647 10.91 26.26 1.86
CA ILE A 647 10.85 27.73 1.76
C ILE A 647 10.45 28.34 3.09
N GLU A 648 11.27 29.25 3.62
CA GLU A 648 10.90 30.15 4.71
C GLU A 648 10.50 31.52 4.15
N ASP A 649 9.49 32.12 4.75
CA ASP A 649 9.11 33.50 4.49
C ASP A 649 8.50 34.12 5.75
N GLY A 650 8.99 35.32 6.10
CA GLY A 650 8.54 36.02 7.29
C GLY A 650 9.34 37.29 7.53
N GLU A 651 9.24 37.79 8.76
CA GLU A 651 9.85 39.05 9.16
C GLU A 651 10.86 38.80 10.27
N PHE A 652 12.07 39.35 10.12
CA PHE A 652 13.06 39.42 11.18
C PHE A 652 13.06 40.80 11.81
N ARG A 653 12.96 40.83 13.14
CA ARG A 653 13.03 42.02 13.98
C ARG A 653 14.30 41.94 14.82
N ALA A 654 15.27 42.78 14.50
CA ALA A 654 16.50 42.93 15.27
C ALA A 654 16.25 43.69 16.57
N ASP A 655 17.02 43.40 17.61
CA ASP A 655 16.91 44.05 18.92
C ASP A 655 17.19 45.56 18.88
N ASN A 656 17.92 46.02 17.85
CA ASN A 656 18.17 47.43 17.58
C ASN A 656 17.01 48.15 16.86
N GLY A 657 15.88 47.47 16.64
CA GLY A 657 14.68 48.00 16.01
C GLY A 657 14.62 47.87 14.49
N LEU A 658 15.67 47.35 13.83
CA LEU A 658 15.63 47.07 12.39
C LEU A 658 14.64 45.94 12.09
N VAL A 659 13.78 46.14 11.10
CA VAL A 659 12.80 45.15 10.65
C VAL A 659 12.94 44.93 9.16
N PHE A 660 13.05 43.68 8.73
CA PHE A 660 13.09 43.33 7.32
C PHE A 660 12.47 41.96 7.04
N ARG A 661 11.95 41.79 5.82
CA ARG A 661 11.47 40.49 5.35
C ARG A 661 12.66 39.57 5.08
N ALA A 662 12.61 38.35 5.60
CA ALA A 662 13.64 37.33 5.41
C ALA A 662 13.04 36.09 4.74
N THR A 663 13.77 35.51 3.79
CA THR A 663 13.41 34.26 3.14
C THR A 663 14.65 33.36 3.05
N ARG A 664 14.44 32.05 3.21
CA ARG A 664 15.48 31.02 3.05
C ARG A 664 14.93 29.85 2.25
N ARG A 665 15.82 29.16 1.54
CA ARG A 665 15.46 27.98 0.75
C ARG A 665 16.49 26.89 0.94
N TYR A 666 16.01 25.67 1.05
CA TYR A 666 16.81 24.45 1.14
C TYR A 666 16.12 23.35 0.33
N VAL A 667 16.87 22.29 0.05
CA VAL A 667 16.31 21.06 -0.52
C VAL A 667 16.49 19.95 0.51
N TRP A 668 15.39 19.33 0.92
CA TRP A 668 15.40 18.23 1.88
C TRP A 668 15.15 16.92 1.11
N ARG A 669 15.98 15.91 1.32
CA ARG A 669 15.88 14.62 0.62
C ARG A 669 15.79 13.49 1.62
N TYR A 670 14.90 12.55 1.35
CA TYR A 670 14.85 11.26 2.03
C TYR A 670 15.42 10.16 1.13
N ASP A 671 16.38 9.38 1.64
CA ASP A 671 16.87 8.16 1.01
C ASP A 671 16.21 6.96 1.69
N GLY A 672 15.25 6.32 1.03
CA GLY A 672 14.53 5.17 1.58
C GLY A 672 15.35 3.90 1.76
N LYS A 673 16.48 3.76 1.06
CA LYS A 673 17.37 2.60 1.19
C LYS A 673 18.26 2.73 2.41
N LYS A 674 18.82 3.93 2.61
CA LYS A 674 19.63 4.24 3.80
C LYS A 674 18.80 4.59 5.03
N ASP A 675 17.54 4.95 4.82
CA ASP A 675 16.65 5.54 5.82
C ASP A 675 17.27 6.80 6.45
N VAL A 676 17.66 7.76 5.62
CA VAL A 676 18.35 8.99 6.02
C VAL A 676 17.66 10.21 5.44
N VAL A 677 17.60 11.30 6.21
CA VAL A 677 17.19 12.63 5.75
C VAL A 677 18.44 13.50 5.60
N SER A 678 18.56 14.19 4.47
CA SER A 678 19.65 15.13 4.19
C SER A 678 19.12 16.49 3.78
N VAL A 679 19.86 17.53 4.13
CA VAL A 679 19.55 18.93 3.81
C VAL A 679 20.63 19.46 2.89
N TRP A 680 20.22 20.22 1.88
CA TRP A 680 21.09 20.74 0.82
C TRP A 680 20.84 22.23 0.67
N PHE A 681 21.90 23.01 0.45
CA PHE A 681 21.74 24.41 0.09
C PHE A 681 21.02 24.53 -1.25
N ALA A 682 20.15 25.54 -1.37
CA ALA A 682 19.59 25.92 -2.66
C ALA A 682 20.56 26.86 -3.40
N LYS A 683 20.61 26.77 -4.73
CA LYS A 683 21.42 27.68 -5.53
C LYS A 683 20.91 29.12 -5.45
N THR A 684 21.83 30.08 -5.57
CA THR A 684 21.49 31.50 -5.50
C THR A 684 20.88 32.04 -6.80
N ASP A 685 21.22 31.45 -7.94
CA ASP A 685 20.73 31.80 -9.28
C ASP A 685 19.42 31.06 -9.66
N ASP A 686 19.22 29.84 -9.14
CA ASP A 686 17.95 29.11 -9.20
C ASP A 686 17.66 28.44 -7.86
N ALA A 687 16.88 29.13 -7.02
CA ALA A 687 16.60 28.67 -5.67
C ALA A 687 15.67 27.45 -5.58
N LYS A 688 15.25 26.86 -6.72
CA LYS A 688 14.64 25.53 -6.75
C LYS A 688 15.68 24.42 -6.90
N ARG A 689 16.93 24.70 -7.28
CA ARG A 689 17.96 23.67 -7.47
C ARG A 689 18.81 23.48 -6.23
N ALA A 690 19.17 22.24 -5.94
CA ALA A 690 20.17 21.94 -4.92
C ALA A 690 21.57 22.36 -5.40
N ASP A 691 22.39 22.87 -4.50
CA ASP A 691 23.77 23.29 -4.79
C ASP A 691 24.77 22.24 -4.28
N TYR A 692 25.00 22.19 -2.98
CA TYR A 692 25.83 21.18 -2.32
C TYR A 692 25.22 20.76 -0.98
N LEU A 693 25.69 19.62 -0.47
CA LEU A 693 25.20 19.04 0.78
C LEU A 693 25.45 20.03 1.93
N PHE A 694 24.41 20.33 2.69
CA PHE A 694 24.54 21.08 3.94
C PHE A 694 24.95 20.08 5.04
N HIS A 695 24.07 19.11 5.34
CA HIS A 695 24.38 18.01 6.25
C HIS A 695 23.38 16.86 6.10
N GLU A 696 23.75 15.69 6.64
CA GLU A 696 22.84 14.58 6.88
C GLU A 696 22.38 14.60 8.35
N ILE A 697 21.12 14.25 8.60
CA ILE A 697 20.53 14.22 9.94
C ILE A 697 20.79 12.85 10.56
N GLU A 698 21.57 12.82 11.65
CA GLU A 698 21.86 11.63 12.45
C GLU A 698 20.86 11.55 13.61
N PHE A 699 19.90 10.64 13.52
CA PHE A 699 18.96 10.37 14.61
C PHE A 699 19.65 9.58 15.73
N LEU A 700 19.56 10.11 16.96
CA LEU A 700 20.13 9.48 18.14
C LEU A 700 19.33 8.24 18.56
N PRO A 701 19.87 7.35 19.41
CA PRO A 701 19.11 6.26 19.99
C PRO A 701 17.83 6.74 20.70
N PRO A 702 16.78 5.91 20.79
CA PRO A 702 15.54 6.28 21.45
C PRO A 702 15.79 6.81 22.86
N PRO A 703 15.12 7.91 23.28
CA PRO A 703 15.30 8.44 24.63
C PRO A 703 14.82 7.43 25.68
N ALA A 704 15.44 7.46 26.86
CA ALA A 704 15.08 6.56 27.96
C ALA A 704 13.67 6.84 28.54
N GLU A 705 13.13 8.04 28.30
CA GLU A 705 11.82 8.49 28.79
C GLU A 705 10.87 8.72 27.62
N ASP A 706 9.68 8.10 27.66
CA ASP A 706 8.64 8.21 26.61
C ASP A 706 8.08 9.65 26.42
N GLN A 707 8.45 10.59 27.30
CA GLN A 707 8.00 11.99 27.26
C GLN A 707 8.98 12.92 26.53
N LYS A 708 10.16 12.44 26.15
CA LYS A 708 11.14 13.25 25.39
C LYS A 708 10.89 13.11 23.88
N PRO A 709 11.14 14.17 23.10
CA PRO A 709 11.10 14.09 21.64
C PRO A 709 12.22 13.22 21.09
N TRP A 710 12.07 12.79 19.83
CA TRP A 710 13.17 12.18 19.09
C TRP A 710 14.26 13.22 18.85
N GLN A 711 15.46 12.92 19.32
CA GLN A 711 16.61 13.80 19.17
C GLN A 711 17.42 13.40 17.94
N ALA A 712 17.89 14.38 17.19
CA ALA A 712 18.85 14.18 16.13
C ALA A 712 19.90 15.29 16.13
N LYS A 713 21.05 15.02 15.52
CA LYS A 713 22.13 16.00 15.38
C LYS A 713 22.63 16.02 13.95
N ALA A 714 23.33 17.08 13.62
CA ALA A 714 24.14 17.16 12.41
C ALA A 714 25.31 18.11 12.66
N GLY A 715 26.40 17.94 11.92
CA GLY A 715 27.54 18.84 11.98
C GLY A 715 28.19 18.98 10.62
N HIS A 716 28.57 20.19 10.24
CA HIS A 716 29.37 20.40 9.03
C HIS A 716 30.24 21.65 9.15
N LEU A 717 31.38 21.61 8.45
CA LEU A 717 32.26 22.75 8.28
C LEU A 717 31.88 23.49 7.00
N CYS A 718 31.58 24.78 7.10
CA CYS A 718 31.33 25.63 5.95
C CYS A 718 32.42 26.72 5.91
N ILE A 719 33.44 26.48 5.07
CA ILE A 719 34.65 27.33 4.99
C ILE A 719 35.37 27.33 6.36
N ASP A 720 35.26 28.43 7.11
CA ASP A 720 35.93 28.62 8.41
C ASP A 720 34.96 28.52 9.61
N ASP A 721 33.66 28.33 9.34
CA ASP A 721 32.61 28.30 10.37
C ASP A 721 32.14 26.84 10.59
N PHE A 722 32.18 26.37 11.83
CA PHE A 722 31.59 25.07 12.20
C PHE A 722 30.14 25.26 12.66
N TYR A 723 29.24 24.50 12.04
CA TYR A 723 27.82 24.46 12.39
C TYR A 723 27.55 23.17 13.16
N ASP A 724 27.15 23.32 14.42
CA ASP A 724 26.61 22.25 15.25
C ASP A 724 25.08 22.38 15.29
N VAL A 725 24.37 21.36 14.83
CA VAL A 725 22.91 21.37 14.66
C VAL A 725 22.28 20.31 15.53
N GLN A 726 21.25 20.70 16.27
CA GLN A 726 20.42 19.82 17.07
C GLN A 726 18.97 19.92 16.60
N TYR A 727 18.27 18.80 16.68
CA TYR A 727 16.87 18.67 16.30
C TYR A 727 16.12 17.91 17.39
N ASP A 728 14.91 18.35 17.67
CA ASP A 728 13.94 17.61 18.46
C ASP A 728 12.64 17.46 17.65
N PHE A 729 12.13 16.23 17.52
CA PHE A 729 10.89 15.90 16.80
C PHE A 729 9.86 15.28 17.75
N ALA A 730 8.75 15.96 17.99
CA ALA A 730 7.70 15.53 18.90
C ALA A 730 6.50 14.94 18.14
N PHE A 731 6.21 13.65 18.38
CA PHE A 731 5.09 12.96 17.77
C PHE A 731 3.89 12.83 18.72
N LYS A 732 2.71 12.75 18.11
CA LYS A 732 1.50 12.18 18.72
C LYS A 732 1.01 11.05 17.83
N ALA A 733 1.19 9.82 18.29
CA ALA A 733 1.05 8.62 17.49
C ALA A 733 1.85 8.75 16.17
N VAL A 734 1.18 8.76 15.02
CA VAL A 734 1.84 8.87 13.72
C VAL A 734 2.12 10.31 13.27
N ASN A 735 1.59 11.33 13.97
CA ASN A 735 1.63 12.72 13.51
C ASN A 735 2.77 13.49 14.16
N LEU A 736 3.63 14.11 13.35
CA LEU A 736 4.59 15.10 13.83
C LEU A 736 3.80 16.36 14.25
N GLN A 737 3.86 16.75 15.52
CA GLN A 737 3.10 17.87 16.08
C GLN A 737 3.92 19.15 16.12
N GLU A 738 5.15 19.02 16.58
CA GLU A 738 6.10 20.10 16.79
C GLU A 738 7.49 19.55 16.53
N TRP A 739 8.36 20.40 16.00
CA TRP A 739 9.79 20.12 15.97
C TRP A 739 10.55 21.42 16.07
N ASP A 740 11.79 21.33 16.53
CA ASP A 740 12.68 22.47 16.58
C ASP A 740 14.06 22.12 16.02
N ILE A 741 14.79 23.18 15.73
CA ILE A 741 16.16 23.12 15.24
C ILE A 741 16.98 24.20 15.93
N GLN A 742 18.10 23.79 16.51
CA GLN A 742 19.06 24.69 17.11
C GLN A 742 20.38 24.62 16.35
N TYR A 743 20.88 25.77 15.93
CA TYR A 743 22.22 25.94 15.35
C TYR A 743 23.10 26.64 16.35
N THR A 744 24.28 26.10 16.60
CA THR A 744 25.40 26.81 17.22
C THR A 744 26.50 26.95 16.19
N VAL A 745 26.82 28.20 15.81
CA VAL A 745 27.82 28.50 14.80
C VAL A 745 29.01 29.14 15.47
N ASN A 746 30.18 28.52 15.31
CA ASN A 746 31.44 29.03 15.84
C ASN A 746 32.44 29.19 14.69
N GLY A 747 32.93 30.40 14.49
CA GLY A 747 33.96 30.71 13.50
C GLY A 747 34.54 32.11 13.70
N PRO A 748 35.61 32.47 12.96
CA PRO A 748 36.33 33.74 13.15
C PRO A 748 35.46 34.99 12.93
N LYS A 749 34.38 34.87 12.16
CA LYS A 749 33.48 35.97 11.77
C LYS A 749 32.02 35.74 12.16
N LYS A 750 31.69 34.59 12.76
CA LYS A 750 30.33 34.22 13.19
C LYS A 750 30.40 33.52 14.54
N ASP A 751 29.70 34.06 15.52
CA ASP A 751 29.48 33.42 16.82
C ASP A 751 28.05 33.71 17.23
N TYR A 752 27.15 32.76 16.97
CA TYR A 752 25.74 32.91 17.29
C TYR A 752 25.04 31.58 17.53
N THR A 753 23.92 31.65 18.22
CA THR A 753 22.96 30.56 18.37
C THR A 753 21.64 30.95 17.73
N ILE A 754 21.07 30.05 16.93
CA ILE A 754 19.71 30.19 16.39
C ILE A 754 18.88 29.04 16.94
N HIS A 755 17.68 29.33 17.44
CA HIS A 755 16.72 28.31 17.85
C HIS A 755 15.38 28.61 17.14
N GLY A 756 14.96 27.70 16.26
CA GLY A 756 13.71 27.81 15.51
C GLY A 756 12.74 26.70 15.87
N VAL A 757 11.49 27.06 16.15
CA VAL A 757 10.42 26.14 16.52
C VAL A 757 9.32 26.16 15.46
N TYR A 758 8.86 24.97 15.06
CA TYR A 758 7.87 24.74 14.03
C TYR A 758 6.62 24.11 14.62
N ARG A 759 5.47 24.76 14.41
CA ARG A 759 4.15 24.29 14.91
C ARG A 759 3.08 24.30 13.82
N ARG A 760 2.04 23.47 14.00
CA ARG A 760 0.87 23.37 13.13
C ARG A 760 -0.43 23.57 13.88
#